data_AF-A0A238LE59-F1
#
_entry.id   AF-A0A238LE59-F1
#
_cell.length_a   1.000
_cell.length_b   1.000
_cell.length_c   1.000
_cell.angle_alpha   90.00
_cell.angle_beta   90.00
_cell.angle_gamma   90.00
#
_symmetry.space_group_name_H-M   'P 1'
#
loop_
_entity.id
_entity.type
_entity.pdbx_description
1 polymer ?
#
loop_
_entity_poly.entity_id
_entity_poly.type
_entity_poly.pdbx_seq_one_letter_code
_entity_poly.pdbx_strand_id
1 'polypeptide(L)'
;MTEAEPPAEQDPPGSNTPDTGAKTDDVSASTPPVEPSAVAPAAPPQVPPAASARRGGRISWYMLFHTVRGLFLLSLIPVIFLALAPVLLIGQEITAPTWVKTRVEQQAARVLNGGAITFGSITVEVGRDLHPVIRMTQTEMRDAEGDVLARVPVIDVAVSPRGLVFLQEMLPQRITLTGAQIALRRASDGSVAIAFEASAPAAGQADSLTALLETIDRTFDAPALAALESVRAEGLIVNYEDLRAGRAWTVDGGTLLLAISKDETALNGDFALLAGRDFVTEIGLEVTSARDSQAASIAIQVTDALAPDIASQSPALSWLGLLDARLSAQLVGSLEPDGEVGELEARLDIAGGVLQPERGARPVAFEGARAVLGYDPGLDRIRFDEVSVISEWGRVSANGQAYLRELTDGWPEALIGQFTLTDILLDPPDVYDAPVRLASAGVDFRLRLAPFALDVGAFHIIDVPPVTLASADTAVAQSLTDAATAARIDGHARVTAGSDGWRVALDAGVDRIDIARVLALWPTAFKPGTRRWFVNNVRRATMSDVTAGLRIEPGQERPVIAMTQAFSDAEVRVLRHLPPVRAASGSVAIQNNALTVMLDQGRMAAPQGGTVGLAGSVFRIPDSRIRQPPATLHLETQSTITAALSILDQPPWSFISKAGREVTMAQGRARASADVQFRLRPREDGDRVLFDVTADLTEVRSDVLVPGRTLAASALRLSVDPEGLEITGPMRLGRVPGDVTFRTGFGPDQSGSATVTGEIELSERFIDEFGIGLPPGMVTGAGRGQIDLALGGGPPRFSLTSNLSGIRVSIPSLGYTKPQGSTGRFEISGQLGEVPRVDRVALDAAGLDAVGQITLSPSGGLDRAEFSRVRLGGWLNSPATLVGRRPNRPPEVRVSGGTLDLRRAQFGGSGGEGGPMTVSLSRLQVTEGIALTGFRGEFSGAGGFNGSFTAQVNGGAEIRGSVAPGGGGTAVRIVSNNAGAVISSAGWLENGVGGTLDATLTPAGAEGVYDGRARIANIRVRDAPALAQLIDAISVVGLLQQLDGQGLSFTNVDAAFRILPDRISVSQASAVGPGLGISLDGTYTQADRRMDFRGVISPLYLLNGVGAVLTRPGEGLFGFNYTLRGPVGSPSVQVNPLSILTPGMFREIFRAPPPG
;
A
#
# COMPACT_ATOMS: atom_id res chain seq x y z
N MET A 1 -13.38 -48.67 16.47
CA MET A 1 -12.83 -48.67 15.11
C MET A 1 -11.62 -47.74 15.06
N THR A 2 -10.38 -48.20 15.12
CA THR A 2 -9.87 -49.58 15.34
C THR A 2 -8.42 -49.37 15.84
N GLU A 3 -8.04 -49.62 17.10
CA GLU A 3 -7.99 -50.90 17.84
C GLU A 3 -6.87 -51.83 17.36
N ALA A 4 -5.79 -51.94 18.15
CA ALA A 4 -4.83 -53.05 18.20
C ALA A 4 -3.91 -52.88 19.44
N GLU A 5 -3.52 -53.99 20.08
CA GLU A 5 -2.78 -54.03 21.36
C GLU A 5 -1.39 -54.71 21.25
N PRO A 6 -0.52 -54.68 22.30
CA PRO A 6 0.89 -55.09 22.24
C PRO A 6 1.18 -56.53 22.74
N PRO A 7 2.44 -56.98 22.58
CA PRO A 7 3.17 -57.73 23.62
C PRO A 7 4.67 -57.31 23.70
N ALA A 8 5.56 -57.85 24.54
CA ALA A 8 5.53 -58.28 25.94
C ALA A 8 6.98 -58.65 26.39
N GLU A 9 7.35 -58.30 27.63
CA GLU A 9 8.26 -58.99 28.58
C GLU A 9 9.37 -59.99 28.09
N GLN A 10 10.66 -59.70 28.36
CA GLN A 10 11.61 -60.61 29.08
C GLN A 10 13.04 -60.03 29.30
N ASP A 11 13.74 -60.60 30.29
CA ASP A 11 15.04 -60.22 30.90
C ASP A 11 16.14 -61.30 30.60
N PRO A 12 17.37 -61.32 31.19
CA PRO A 12 18.19 -60.17 31.61
C PRO A 12 19.61 -59.87 31.00
N PRO A 13 20.67 -60.72 31.01
CA PRO A 13 21.90 -60.31 31.71
C PRO A 13 23.25 -60.36 30.92
N GLY A 14 24.26 -59.64 31.44
CA GLY A 14 25.68 -59.89 31.09
C GLY A 14 26.69 -58.84 31.61
N SER A 15 27.65 -59.27 32.45
CA SER A 15 28.79 -58.46 32.95
C SER A 15 30.11 -58.89 32.32
N ASN A 16 31.11 -57.99 32.20
CA ASN A 16 32.54 -58.31 32.49
C ASN A 16 33.51 -57.09 32.41
N THR A 17 34.47 -57.09 33.35
CA THR A 17 35.75 -56.33 33.42
C THR A 17 36.92 -57.18 32.81
N PRO A 18 38.24 -56.88 32.93
CA PRO A 18 39.03 -55.75 33.52
C PRO A 18 39.96 -55.09 32.43
N ASP A 19 41.22 -54.60 32.55
CA ASP A 19 42.31 -54.45 33.57
C ASP A 19 43.41 -53.48 33.01
N THR A 20 44.56 -53.06 33.59
CA THR A 20 45.26 -53.24 34.90
C THR A 20 46.15 -51.99 35.22
N GLY A 21 46.20 -51.52 36.49
CA GLY A 21 47.43 -51.01 37.16
C GLY A 21 48.14 -49.69 36.73
N ALA A 22 49.10 -49.14 37.51
CA ALA A 22 49.47 -49.41 38.91
C ALA A 22 50.44 -48.34 39.52
N LYS A 23 50.51 -48.32 40.87
CA LYS A 23 51.51 -47.64 41.76
C LYS A 23 51.43 -46.09 41.84
N THR A 24 51.95 -45.38 42.86
CA THR A 24 52.72 -45.66 44.11
C THR A 24 52.24 -44.73 45.25
N ASP A 25 52.48 -44.87 46.55
CA ASP A 25 52.86 -45.93 47.54
C ASP A 25 52.81 -45.24 48.96
N ASP A 26 52.78 -46.00 50.07
CA ASP A 26 53.08 -45.58 51.50
C ASP A 26 52.12 -44.59 52.24
N VAL A 27 51.77 -44.68 53.55
CA VAL A 27 52.16 -45.51 54.72
C VAL A 27 50.94 -45.93 55.60
N SER A 28 51.00 -47.12 56.21
CA SER A 28 50.31 -47.74 57.40
C SER A 28 49.34 -46.96 58.34
N ALA A 29 48.42 -47.59 59.12
CA ALA A 29 47.79 -48.94 59.11
C ALA A 29 46.64 -49.09 60.17
N SER A 30 45.68 -50.01 59.87
CA SER A 30 44.69 -50.80 60.66
C SER A 30 44.60 -50.74 62.23
N THR A 31 43.51 -51.11 62.94
CA THR A 31 42.58 -52.29 62.84
C THR A 31 41.26 -52.06 63.71
N PRO A 32 40.30 -52.99 64.00
CA PRO A 32 38.85 -52.70 63.77
C PRO A 32 37.90 -53.09 64.99
N PRO A 33 36.63 -53.60 64.91
CA PRO A 33 35.52 -53.11 65.78
C PRO A 33 34.58 -54.19 66.43
N VAL A 34 33.38 -53.75 66.89
CA VAL A 34 32.09 -54.48 67.10
C VAL A 34 31.76 -55.08 68.52
N GLU A 35 30.47 -54.99 68.88
CA GLU A 35 29.72 -55.54 70.04
C GLU A 35 29.34 -57.05 69.84
N PRO A 36 28.40 -57.76 70.56
CA PRO A 36 27.44 -57.38 71.63
C PRO A 36 27.13 -58.40 72.77
N SER A 37 26.17 -58.01 73.63
CA SER A 37 25.16 -58.81 74.38
C SER A 37 25.52 -59.95 75.37
N ALA A 38 25.11 -59.71 76.61
CA ALA A 38 24.92 -60.54 77.81
C ALA A 38 24.67 -62.08 77.72
N VAL A 39 25.17 -62.81 78.75
CA VAL A 39 24.42 -63.68 79.72
C VAL A 39 25.40 -64.31 80.77
N ALA A 40 24.91 -64.73 81.94
CA ALA A 40 25.67 -65.26 83.10
C ALA A 40 25.59 -66.83 83.20
N PRO A 41 26.04 -67.56 84.26
CA PRO A 41 26.72 -67.20 85.52
C PRO A 41 27.89 -68.16 85.94
N ALA A 42 28.18 -68.22 87.26
CA ALA A 42 28.88 -69.28 88.04
C ALA A 42 30.34 -69.01 88.53
N ALA A 43 30.74 -69.75 89.57
CA ALA A 43 31.97 -69.64 90.38
C ALA A 43 32.29 -71.02 91.02
N PRO A 44 33.31 -71.19 91.91
CA PRO A 44 34.52 -70.40 92.19
C PRO A 44 35.78 -71.20 91.72
N PRO A 45 36.66 -71.80 92.56
CA PRO A 45 37.59 -71.26 93.59
C PRO A 45 39.10 -71.56 93.31
N GLN A 46 40.03 -71.04 94.12
CA GLN A 46 41.02 -71.81 94.92
C GLN A 46 42.12 -70.95 95.59
N VAL A 47 42.81 -71.52 96.59
CA VAL A 47 43.87 -70.91 97.43
C VAL A 47 45.03 -71.91 97.61
N PRO A 48 46.30 -71.46 97.57
CA PRO A 48 47.31 -72.02 98.47
C PRO A 48 48.37 -70.99 98.96
N PRO A 49 49.28 -71.34 99.90
CA PRO A 49 49.26 -72.41 100.90
C PRO A 49 49.44 -71.88 102.34
N ALA A 50 49.52 -72.77 103.35
CA ALA A 50 49.76 -72.39 104.75
C ALA A 50 50.84 -73.26 105.45
N ALA A 51 51.72 -72.61 106.23
CA ALA A 51 52.68 -73.20 107.17
C ALA A 51 53.21 -72.10 108.13
N SER A 52 53.55 -72.34 109.41
CA SER A 52 53.31 -73.51 110.26
C SER A 52 53.45 -73.18 111.77
N ALA A 53 52.94 -74.08 112.62
CA ALA A 53 53.38 -74.41 113.99
C ALA A 53 53.65 -73.35 115.10
N ARG A 54 52.67 -73.28 116.03
CA ARG A 54 52.79 -73.49 117.50
C ARG A 54 53.56 -72.52 118.44
N ARG A 55 52.76 -72.00 119.40
CA ARG A 55 52.98 -71.94 120.88
C ARG A 55 54.20 -71.20 121.47
N GLY A 56 53.89 -70.21 122.31
CA GLY A 56 54.75 -69.72 123.40
C GLY A 56 54.39 -68.27 123.73
N GLY A 57 53.95 -67.98 124.96
CA GLY A 57 53.45 -66.64 125.27
C GLY A 57 53.64 -66.20 126.71
N ARG A 58 53.58 -64.89 126.93
CA ARG A 58 53.24 -64.23 128.20
C ARG A 58 52.72 -62.81 127.91
N ILE A 59 51.94 -62.28 128.85
CA ILE A 59 51.09 -61.09 128.67
C ILE A 59 51.72 -59.89 129.39
N SER A 60 51.69 -58.69 128.79
CA SER A 60 51.57 -57.45 129.58
C SER A 60 51.04 -56.23 128.80
N TRP A 61 50.22 -55.44 129.48
CA TRP A 61 49.89 -54.01 129.34
C TRP A 61 49.33 -53.39 128.04
N TYR A 62 49.63 -53.86 126.83
CA TYR A 62 49.30 -53.08 125.60
C TYR A 62 47.81 -52.92 125.27
N MET A 63 46.90 -53.72 125.85
CA MET A 63 45.48 -53.74 125.42
C MET A 63 44.64 -52.51 125.83
N LEU A 64 45.01 -51.77 126.89
CA LEU A 64 44.15 -50.70 127.42
C LEU A 64 44.08 -49.46 126.49
N PHE A 65 45.12 -49.21 125.71
CA PHE A 65 45.15 -48.08 124.76
C PHE A 65 44.30 -48.36 123.51
N HIS A 66 44.27 -49.61 123.05
CA HIS A 66 43.55 -50.02 121.84
C HIS A 66 42.03 -50.12 122.05
N THR A 67 41.55 -50.44 123.25
CA THR A 67 40.10 -50.45 123.54
C THR A 67 39.51 -49.04 123.56
N VAL A 68 40.18 -48.05 124.17
CA VAL A 68 39.75 -46.65 124.13
C VAL A 68 39.80 -46.09 122.70
N ARG A 69 40.89 -46.36 121.95
CA ARG A 69 40.98 -45.94 120.54
C ARG A 69 39.92 -46.64 119.66
N GLY A 70 39.59 -47.90 119.95
CA GLY A 70 38.53 -48.64 119.30
C GLY A 70 37.14 -48.04 119.56
N LEU A 71 36.83 -47.70 120.80
CA LEU A 71 35.56 -47.05 121.16
C LEU A 71 35.45 -45.65 120.55
N PHE A 72 36.54 -44.87 120.56
CA PHE A 72 36.56 -43.54 119.94
C PHE A 72 36.36 -43.64 118.41
N LEU A 73 37.02 -44.59 117.73
CA LEU A 73 36.79 -44.86 116.31
C LEU A 73 35.35 -45.34 116.04
N LEU A 74 34.78 -46.19 116.89
CA LEU A 74 33.36 -46.61 116.79
C LEU A 74 32.37 -45.45 117.02
N SER A 75 32.68 -44.48 117.88
CA SER A 75 31.92 -43.24 118.00
C SER A 75 32.16 -42.27 116.84
N LEU A 76 33.31 -42.37 116.17
CA LEU A 76 33.59 -41.65 114.94
C LEU A 76 32.90 -42.30 113.73
N ILE A 77 32.59 -43.60 113.71
CA ILE A 77 31.86 -44.22 112.58
C ILE A 77 30.57 -43.47 112.24
N PRO A 78 29.62 -43.19 113.16
CA PRO A 78 28.42 -42.43 112.80
C PRO A 78 28.72 -40.97 112.43
N VAL A 79 29.79 -40.35 112.94
CA VAL A 79 30.19 -38.98 112.58
C VAL A 79 30.84 -38.93 111.19
N ILE A 80 31.67 -39.93 110.85
CA ILE A 80 32.24 -40.17 109.53
C ILE A 80 31.13 -40.51 108.54
N PHE A 81 30.12 -41.30 108.94
CA PHE A 81 28.94 -41.54 108.11
C PHE A 81 28.11 -40.26 107.95
N LEU A 82 27.98 -39.40 108.97
CA LEU A 82 27.31 -38.10 108.84
C LEU A 82 28.07 -37.12 107.93
N ALA A 83 29.41 -37.23 107.87
CA ALA A 83 30.27 -36.39 107.04
C ALA A 83 30.43 -36.92 105.60
N LEU A 84 30.42 -38.25 105.39
CA LEU A 84 30.42 -38.87 104.07
C LEU A 84 29.02 -39.01 103.47
N ALA A 85 27.93 -39.06 104.25
CA ALA A 85 26.58 -39.15 103.67
C ALA A 85 26.28 -38.01 102.69
N PRO A 86 26.56 -36.71 103.00
CA PRO A 86 26.43 -35.64 102.01
C PRO A 86 27.25 -35.88 100.73
N VAL A 87 28.43 -36.49 100.84
CA VAL A 87 29.34 -36.78 99.71
C VAL A 87 28.89 -38.00 98.90
N LEU A 88 28.32 -39.02 99.56
CA LEU A 88 27.76 -40.23 98.95
C LEU A 88 26.40 -40.01 98.29
N LEU A 89 25.72 -38.90 98.62
CA LEU A 89 24.47 -38.46 98.00
C LEU A 89 24.69 -37.54 96.77
N ILE A 90 25.95 -37.16 96.47
CA ILE A 90 26.28 -36.41 95.24
C ILE A 90 26.08 -37.33 94.03
N GLY A 91 25.23 -36.94 93.08
CA GLY A 91 24.85 -37.76 91.94
C GLY A 91 23.95 -38.95 92.30
N GLN A 92 23.05 -38.78 93.26
CA GLN A 92 21.94 -39.71 93.57
C GLN A 92 20.62 -38.91 93.59
N GLU A 93 19.61 -39.35 92.83
CA GLU A 93 18.25 -38.80 92.96
C GLU A 93 17.58 -39.31 94.24
N ILE A 94 17.17 -38.39 95.12
CA ILE A 94 16.47 -38.69 96.38
C ILE A 94 14.99 -38.36 96.21
N THR A 95 14.12 -39.36 96.14
CA THR A 95 12.65 -39.15 96.13
C THR A 95 12.15 -38.64 97.47
N ALA A 96 11.42 -37.52 97.47
CA ALA A 96 10.83 -36.93 98.65
C ALA A 96 9.72 -37.83 99.24
N PRO A 97 9.75 -38.18 100.54
CA PRO A 97 8.66 -38.92 101.18
C PRO A 97 7.32 -38.18 101.09
N THR A 98 6.21 -38.93 101.10
CA THR A 98 4.85 -38.38 100.92
C THR A 98 4.51 -37.22 101.87
N TRP A 99 5.02 -37.24 103.11
CA TRP A 99 4.80 -36.15 104.07
C TRP A 99 5.50 -34.84 103.66
N VAL A 100 6.63 -34.91 102.95
CA VAL A 100 7.31 -33.74 102.38
C VAL A 100 6.46 -33.17 101.25
N LYS A 101 6.06 -34.03 100.30
CA LYS A 101 5.20 -33.67 99.17
C LYS A 101 3.93 -32.96 99.65
N THR A 102 3.14 -33.58 100.54
CA THR A 102 1.91 -32.98 101.07
C THR A 102 2.15 -31.69 101.85
N ARG A 103 3.32 -31.52 102.48
CA ARG A 103 3.68 -30.26 103.14
C ARG A 103 4.02 -29.15 102.13
N VAL A 104 4.70 -29.49 101.03
CA VAL A 104 4.99 -28.55 99.93
C VAL A 104 3.68 -28.13 99.24
N GLU A 105 2.80 -29.07 98.92
CA GLU A 105 1.46 -28.82 98.35
C GLU A 105 0.64 -27.88 99.26
N GLN A 106 0.58 -28.16 100.57
CA GLN A 106 -0.09 -27.29 101.57
C GLN A 106 0.59 -25.94 101.83
N GLN A 107 1.85 -25.76 101.43
CA GLN A 107 2.57 -24.49 101.57
C GLN A 107 2.40 -23.66 100.29
N ALA A 108 2.50 -24.27 99.12
CA ALA A 108 2.18 -23.67 97.83
C ALA A 108 0.75 -23.12 97.79
N ALA A 109 -0.24 -23.87 98.30
CA ALA A 109 -1.63 -23.42 98.35
C ALA A 109 -1.86 -22.12 99.15
N ARG A 110 -0.97 -21.79 100.10
CA ARG A 110 -1.01 -20.52 100.84
C ARG A 110 -0.35 -19.36 100.09
N VAL A 111 0.60 -19.67 99.20
CA VAL A 111 1.24 -18.68 98.31
C VAL A 111 0.30 -18.34 97.15
N LEU A 112 -0.47 -19.31 96.66
CA LEU A 112 -1.50 -19.14 95.62
C LEU A 112 -2.84 -18.58 96.13
N ASN A 113 -2.89 -17.95 97.32
CA ASN A 113 -4.07 -17.27 97.88
C ASN A 113 -5.40 -18.08 97.91
N GLY A 114 -5.35 -19.42 97.84
CA GLY A 114 -6.53 -20.29 97.75
C GLY A 114 -6.41 -21.39 96.70
N GLY A 115 -5.57 -21.20 95.68
CA GLY A 115 -5.29 -22.22 94.65
C GLY A 115 -4.53 -23.44 95.18
N ALA A 116 -4.33 -24.44 94.32
CA ALA A 116 -3.67 -25.69 94.66
C ALA A 116 -2.60 -26.07 93.63
N ILE A 117 -1.42 -26.48 94.11
CA ILE A 117 -0.43 -27.21 93.29
C ILE A 117 -0.46 -28.67 93.74
N THR A 118 -0.48 -29.59 92.77
CA THR A 118 -0.29 -31.02 92.99
C THR A 118 0.85 -31.53 92.12
N PHE A 119 1.59 -32.52 92.63
CA PHE A 119 2.71 -33.13 91.91
C PHE A 119 2.46 -34.62 91.68
N GLY A 120 3.15 -35.23 90.73
CA GLY A 120 3.36 -36.68 90.64
C GLY A 120 4.38 -37.12 91.69
N SER A 121 5.66 -36.88 91.41
CA SER A 121 6.79 -37.04 92.33
C SER A 121 7.59 -35.75 92.49
N ILE A 122 8.32 -35.65 93.60
CA ILE A 122 9.38 -34.66 93.81
C ILE A 122 10.65 -35.45 94.10
N THR A 123 11.73 -35.23 93.35
CA THR A 123 13.07 -35.77 93.62
C THR A 123 14.06 -34.62 93.83
N VAL A 124 15.14 -34.87 94.56
CA VAL A 124 16.23 -33.92 94.77
C VAL A 124 17.55 -34.61 94.45
N GLU A 125 18.34 -34.05 93.54
CA GLU A 125 19.71 -34.44 93.26
C GLU A 125 20.67 -33.34 93.75
N VAL A 126 21.86 -33.71 94.21
CA VAL A 126 22.97 -32.75 94.39
C VAL A 126 24.03 -33.03 93.34
N GLY A 127 24.24 -32.09 92.41
CA GLY A 127 25.21 -32.21 91.35
C GLY A 127 26.66 -32.25 91.84
N ARG A 128 27.58 -32.71 90.97
CA ARG A 128 29.04 -32.70 91.28
C ARG A 128 29.64 -31.30 91.38
N ASP A 129 28.92 -30.31 90.88
CA ASP A 129 29.14 -28.87 91.02
C ASP A 129 28.58 -28.31 92.35
N LEU A 130 28.04 -29.18 93.23
CA LEU A 130 27.37 -28.85 94.49
C LEU A 130 26.10 -27.99 94.36
N HIS A 131 25.47 -27.96 93.17
CA HIS A 131 24.17 -27.30 92.98
C HIS A 131 23.04 -28.32 93.21
N PRO A 132 22.13 -28.09 94.18
CA PRO A 132 20.95 -28.93 94.35
C PRO A 132 19.92 -28.64 93.26
N VAL A 133 19.43 -29.70 92.61
CA VAL A 133 18.34 -29.64 91.62
C VAL A 133 17.13 -30.35 92.19
N ILE A 134 15.99 -29.66 92.21
CA ILE A 134 14.69 -30.18 92.65
C ILE A 134 13.86 -30.46 91.41
N ARG A 135 13.61 -31.74 91.14
CA ARG A 135 12.84 -32.22 89.98
C ARG A 135 11.43 -32.58 90.40
N MET A 136 10.43 -32.03 89.70
CA MET A 136 9.01 -32.18 90.01
C MET A 136 8.29 -32.71 88.77
N THR A 137 7.76 -33.93 88.83
CA THR A 137 7.07 -34.55 87.69
C THR A 137 5.56 -34.40 87.80
N GLN A 138 4.88 -34.31 86.66
CA GLN A 138 3.42 -34.20 86.56
C GLN A 138 2.86 -33.11 87.49
N THR A 139 3.33 -31.88 87.30
CA THR A 139 2.90 -30.73 88.10
C THR A 139 1.63 -30.14 87.50
N GLU A 140 0.54 -30.13 88.26
CA GLU A 140 -0.73 -29.49 87.89
C GLU A 140 -1.05 -28.36 88.88
N MET A 141 -1.28 -27.16 88.35
CA MET A 141 -1.62 -25.96 89.13
C MET A 141 -3.08 -25.55 88.85
N ARG A 142 -3.82 -25.25 89.91
CA ARG A 142 -5.22 -24.81 89.89
C ARG A 142 -5.43 -23.54 90.70
N ASP A 143 -6.43 -22.75 90.31
CA ASP A 143 -6.90 -21.58 91.06
C ASP A 143 -7.82 -21.96 92.24
N ALA A 144 -8.43 -20.96 92.89
CA ALA A 144 -9.29 -21.14 94.06
C ALA A 144 -10.69 -21.65 93.68
N GLU A 145 -11.11 -21.40 92.44
CA GLU A 145 -12.35 -21.84 91.80
C GLU A 145 -12.26 -23.33 91.42
N GLY A 146 -11.05 -23.80 91.13
CA GLY A 146 -10.69 -25.19 90.86
C GLY A 146 -10.34 -25.48 89.40
N ASP A 147 -10.30 -24.47 88.54
CA ASP A 147 -9.91 -24.58 87.14
C ASP A 147 -8.39 -24.77 87.00
N VAL A 148 -7.95 -25.36 85.89
CA VAL A 148 -6.52 -25.67 85.67
C VAL A 148 -5.85 -24.46 85.05
N LEU A 149 -4.87 -23.90 85.76
CA LEU A 149 -4.06 -22.77 85.30
C LEU A 149 -2.91 -23.22 84.41
N ALA A 150 -2.28 -24.35 84.76
CA ALA A 150 -1.11 -24.89 84.05
C ALA A 150 -0.92 -26.39 84.32
N ARG A 151 -0.38 -27.09 83.33
CA ARG A 151 0.20 -28.44 83.49
C ARG A 151 1.61 -28.48 82.90
N VAL A 152 2.57 -28.97 83.69
CA VAL A 152 3.96 -29.16 83.25
C VAL A 152 4.43 -30.58 83.56
N PRO A 153 4.75 -31.40 82.53
CA PRO A 153 5.18 -32.78 82.70
C PRO A 153 6.43 -32.97 83.57
N VAL A 154 7.43 -32.08 83.46
CA VAL A 154 8.62 -32.02 84.33
C VAL A 154 9.04 -30.56 84.58
N ILE A 155 9.34 -30.23 85.83
CA ILE A 155 9.96 -28.96 86.24
C ILE A 155 11.24 -29.30 87.02
N ASP A 156 12.40 -28.86 86.53
CA ASP A 156 13.69 -28.96 87.24
C ASP A 156 14.11 -27.57 87.75
N VAL A 157 14.31 -27.43 89.07
CA VAL A 157 14.71 -26.16 89.71
C VAL A 157 16.09 -26.31 90.34
N ALA A 158 17.11 -25.68 89.75
CA ALA A 158 18.43 -25.57 90.35
C ALA A 158 18.42 -24.44 91.40
N VAL A 159 18.80 -24.75 92.63
CA VAL A 159 18.77 -23.81 93.77
C VAL A 159 20.16 -23.29 94.08
N SER A 160 20.29 -21.99 94.37
CA SER A 160 21.57 -21.37 94.70
C SER A 160 22.20 -22.01 95.96
N PRO A 161 23.42 -22.57 95.88
CA PRO A 161 24.12 -23.11 97.05
C PRO A 161 24.41 -22.04 98.10
N ARG A 162 24.56 -20.77 97.67
CA ARG A 162 24.76 -19.63 98.58
C ARG A 162 23.48 -19.31 99.37
N GLY A 163 22.31 -19.36 98.73
CA GLY A 163 21.02 -19.19 99.40
C GLY A 163 20.83 -20.22 100.50
N LEU A 164 20.95 -21.51 100.16
CA LEU A 164 20.73 -22.60 101.10
C LEU A 164 21.74 -22.64 102.27
N VAL A 165 23.02 -22.34 102.01
CA VAL A 165 24.08 -22.46 103.04
C VAL A 165 24.25 -21.20 103.89
N PHE A 166 24.12 -20.00 103.32
CA PHE A 166 24.38 -18.74 104.04
C PHE A 166 23.12 -17.95 104.42
N LEU A 167 22.06 -18.01 103.61
CA LEU A 167 20.79 -17.29 103.86
C LEU A 167 19.73 -18.18 104.50
N GLN A 168 19.88 -19.52 104.40
CA GLN A 168 18.88 -20.53 104.79
C GLN A 168 17.59 -20.47 103.96
N GLU A 169 17.66 -19.87 102.77
CA GLU A 169 16.54 -19.65 101.85
C GLU A 169 16.69 -20.48 100.58
N MET A 170 15.57 -21.04 100.10
CA MET A 170 15.49 -21.72 98.81
C MET A 170 15.31 -20.65 97.74
N LEU A 171 16.41 -20.23 97.13
CA LEU A 171 16.46 -19.24 96.05
C LEU A 171 16.74 -19.97 94.73
N PRO A 172 15.76 -20.10 93.80
CA PRO A 172 15.99 -20.62 92.46
C PRO A 172 17.05 -19.81 91.73
N GLN A 173 17.95 -20.50 91.05
CA GLN A 173 18.98 -19.92 90.19
C GLN A 173 18.73 -20.24 88.72
N ARG A 174 18.23 -21.45 88.42
CA ARG A 174 17.73 -21.82 87.08
C ARG A 174 16.47 -22.67 87.19
N ILE A 175 15.53 -22.47 86.26
CA ILE A 175 14.29 -23.27 86.16
C ILE A 175 14.22 -23.84 84.74
N THR A 176 14.02 -25.15 84.60
CA THR A 176 13.76 -25.81 83.30
C THR A 176 12.36 -26.44 83.32
N LEU A 177 11.58 -26.20 82.27
CA LEU A 177 10.22 -26.73 82.06
C LEU A 177 10.23 -27.66 80.85
N THR A 178 9.88 -28.93 80.99
CA THR A 178 9.84 -29.88 79.86
C THR A 178 8.41 -30.29 79.53
N GLY A 179 8.03 -30.14 78.25
CA GLY A 179 6.68 -30.48 77.76
C GLY A 179 5.58 -29.49 78.18
N ALA A 180 5.95 -28.24 78.50
CA ALA A 180 5.00 -27.20 78.87
C ALA A 180 4.11 -26.79 77.68
N GLN A 181 2.95 -26.21 77.97
CA GLN A 181 2.06 -25.62 76.98
C GLN A 181 1.87 -24.13 77.26
N ILE A 182 1.78 -23.33 76.20
CA ILE A 182 1.41 -21.92 76.24
C ILE A 182 0.33 -21.68 75.19
N ALA A 183 -0.66 -20.88 75.56
CA ALA A 183 -1.57 -20.22 74.62
C ALA A 183 -1.31 -18.72 74.66
N LEU A 184 -0.98 -18.15 73.51
CA LEU A 184 -0.72 -16.73 73.31
C LEU A 184 -1.82 -16.19 72.39
N ARG A 185 -2.62 -15.24 72.86
CA ARG A 185 -3.71 -14.65 72.05
C ARG A 185 -3.52 -13.16 71.88
N ARG A 186 -3.54 -12.70 70.64
CA ARG A 186 -3.59 -11.29 70.27
C ARG A 186 -5.02 -10.89 69.92
N ALA A 187 -5.53 -9.83 70.52
CA ALA A 187 -6.82 -9.25 70.18
C ALA A 187 -6.73 -8.32 68.94
N SER A 188 -7.88 -7.92 68.40
CA SER A 188 -7.96 -7.03 67.23
C SER A 188 -7.35 -5.65 67.46
N ASP A 189 -7.39 -5.16 68.71
CA ASP A 189 -6.74 -3.90 69.14
C ASP A 189 -5.21 -4.01 69.28
N GLY A 190 -4.65 -5.23 69.17
CA GLY A 190 -3.23 -5.52 69.30
C GLY A 190 -2.79 -5.99 70.68
N SER A 191 -3.65 -5.91 71.71
CA SER A 191 -3.34 -6.37 73.06
C SER A 191 -3.09 -7.88 73.12
N VAL A 192 -2.26 -8.30 74.07
CA VAL A 192 -1.71 -9.66 74.15
C VAL A 192 -2.05 -10.31 75.50
N ALA A 193 -2.59 -11.52 75.45
CA ALA A 193 -2.87 -12.36 76.62
C ALA A 193 -2.10 -13.68 76.53
N ILE A 194 -1.61 -14.17 77.67
CA ILE A 194 -0.91 -15.45 77.82
C ILE A 194 -1.64 -16.34 78.83
N ALA A 195 -1.73 -17.64 78.53
CA ALA A 195 -2.20 -18.69 79.42
C ALA A 195 -1.31 -19.93 79.30
N PHE A 196 -1.30 -20.82 80.30
CA PHE A 196 -0.45 -22.03 80.32
C PHE A 196 -1.23 -23.33 80.04
N GLU A 197 -2.48 -23.22 79.61
CA GLU A 197 -3.27 -24.29 78.99
C GLU A 197 -4.29 -23.65 78.04
N ALA A 198 -4.61 -24.29 76.91
CA ALA A 198 -5.36 -23.66 75.80
C ALA A 198 -6.83 -23.28 76.10
N SER A 199 -7.36 -23.70 77.25
CA SER A 199 -8.72 -23.36 77.73
C SER A 199 -8.70 -22.68 79.11
N ALA A 200 -7.52 -22.31 79.64
CA ALA A 200 -7.39 -21.63 80.92
C ALA A 200 -7.72 -20.13 80.80
N PRO A 201 -8.09 -19.45 81.91
CA PRO A 201 -8.08 -17.99 81.96
C PRO A 201 -6.68 -17.43 81.66
N ALA A 202 -6.62 -16.18 81.21
CA ALA A 202 -5.34 -15.50 80.96
C ALA A 202 -4.55 -15.35 82.27
N ALA A 203 -3.37 -15.96 82.32
CA ALA A 203 -2.41 -15.82 83.42
C ALA A 203 -1.72 -14.45 83.42
N GLY A 204 -1.69 -13.78 82.26
CA GLY A 204 -1.32 -12.37 82.12
C GLY A 204 -1.97 -11.76 80.88
N GLN A 205 -2.25 -10.46 80.93
CA GLN A 205 -2.70 -9.66 79.80
C GLN A 205 -2.03 -8.28 79.86
N ALA A 206 -1.61 -7.77 78.71
CA ALA A 206 -1.01 -6.45 78.58
C ALA A 206 -1.33 -5.83 77.20
N ASP A 207 -1.16 -4.51 77.07
CA ASP A 207 -1.46 -3.78 75.83
C ASP A 207 -0.47 -4.11 74.68
N SER A 208 0.69 -4.66 75.00
CA SER A 208 1.71 -5.11 74.04
C SER A 208 2.50 -6.32 74.55
N LEU A 209 3.28 -6.96 73.67
CA LEU A 209 4.19 -8.04 74.05
C LEU A 209 5.32 -7.56 74.98
N THR A 210 5.80 -6.32 74.84
CA THR A 210 6.82 -5.75 75.72
C THR A 210 6.25 -5.34 77.08
N ALA A 211 5.01 -4.84 77.16
CA ALA A 211 4.32 -4.62 78.43
C ALA A 211 3.99 -5.95 79.15
N LEU A 212 3.85 -7.05 78.39
CA LEU A 212 3.79 -8.40 78.96
C LEU A 212 5.16 -8.83 79.52
N LEU A 213 6.27 -8.55 78.83
CA LEU A 213 7.63 -8.76 79.35
C LEU A 213 7.90 -7.92 80.61
N GLU A 214 7.51 -6.65 80.65
CA GLU A 214 7.60 -5.79 81.85
C GLU A 214 6.82 -6.39 83.03
N THR A 215 5.67 -7.02 82.75
CA THR A 215 4.85 -7.72 83.75
C THR A 215 5.49 -9.03 84.22
N ILE A 216 6.24 -9.70 83.35
CA ILE A 216 7.04 -10.89 83.65
C ILE A 216 8.27 -10.53 84.49
N ASP A 217 8.99 -9.45 84.15
CA ASP A 217 10.10 -8.89 84.94
C ASP A 217 9.63 -8.53 86.35
N ARG A 218 8.54 -7.75 86.48
CA ARG A 218 7.88 -7.44 87.76
C ARG A 218 7.46 -8.68 88.57
N THR A 219 7.34 -9.84 87.94
CA THR A 219 7.06 -11.13 88.61
C THR A 219 8.36 -11.83 89.04
N PHE A 220 9.43 -11.75 88.24
CA PHE A 220 10.74 -12.31 88.58
C PHE A 220 11.54 -11.50 89.61
N ASP A 221 11.25 -10.21 89.78
CA ASP A 221 11.83 -9.37 90.84
C ASP A 221 11.23 -9.64 92.24
N ALA A 222 10.35 -10.62 92.38
CA ALA A 222 9.87 -11.10 93.67
C ALA A 222 11.04 -11.62 94.54
N PRO A 223 11.09 -11.31 95.86
CA PRO A 223 12.24 -11.69 96.72
C PRO A 223 12.61 -13.17 96.72
N ALA A 224 11.65 -14.07 96.51
CA ALA A 224 11.88 -15.52 96.42
C ALA A 224 12.64 -15.94 95.15
N LEU A 225 12.72 -15.08 94.14
CA LEU A 225 13.33 -15.32 92.83
C LEU A 225 14.56 -14.43 92.58
N ALA A 226 14.99 -13.64 93.57
CA ALA A 226 16.09 -12.66 93.47
C ALA A 226 17.51 -13.24 93.23
N ALA A 227 17.63 -14.54 92.93
CA ALA A 227 18.86 -15.20 92.50
C ALA A 227 18.73 -15.90 91.13
N LEU A 228 17.60 -15.72 90.44
CA LEU A 228 17.27 -16.39 89.18
C LEU A 228 18.06 -15.77 88.02
N GLU A 229 18.87 -16.60 87.36
CA GLU A 229 19.72 -16.22 86.23
C GLU A 229 19.09 -16.63 84.89
N SER A 230 18.27 -17.69 84.87
CA SER A 230 17.53 -18.10 83.66
C SER A 230 16.33 -19.02 83.91
N VAL A 231 15.36 -18.93 82.99
CA VAL A 231 14.24 -19.88 82.83
C VAL A 231 14.30 -20.47 81.43
N ARG A 232 14.24 -21.79 81.31
CA ARG A 232 14.21 -22.52 80.04
C ARG A 232 12.91 -23.33 79.91
N ALA A 233 12.36 -23.40 78.70
CA ALA A 233 11.38 -24.41 78.32
C ALA A 233 11.92 -25.26 77.16
N GLU A 234 11.64 -26.56 77.19
CA GLU A 234 12.06 -27.56 76.20
C GLU A 234 10.88 -28.46 75.81
N GLY A 235 10.68 -28.71 74.51
CA GLY A 235 9.47 -29.40 74.03
C GLY A 235 8.20 -28.57 74.27
N LEU A 236 8.30 -27.25 74.12
CA LEU A 236 7.24 -26.29 74.35
C LEU A 236 6.22 -26.31 73.19
N ILE A 237 4.95 -26.50 73.53
CA ILE A 237 3.83 -26.34 72.59
C ILE A 237 3.27 -24.92 72.73
N VAL A 238 3.27 -24.14 71.64
CA VAL A 238 2.71 -22.77 71.63
C VAL A 238 1.53 -22.71 70.68
N ASN A 239 0.35 -22.42 71.22
CA ASN A 239 -0.84 -22.09 70.43
C ASN A 239 -0.94 -20.58 70.31
N TYR A 240 -0.64 -20.03 69.14
CA TYR A 240 -0.75 -18.60 68.85
C TYR A 240 -2.04 -18.31 68.07
N GLU A 241 -2.95 -17.51 68.65
CA GLU A 241 -4.17 -17.03 68.00
C GLU A 241 -4.06 -15.51 67.80
N ASP A 242 -4.07 -15.04 66.56
CA ASP A 242 -4.12 -13.60 66.23
C ASP A 242 -5.49 -13.28 65.63
N LEU A 243 -6.36 -12.67 66.45
CA LEU A 243 -7.70 -12.26 66.07
C LEU A 243 -7.71 -11.04 65.12
N ARG A 244 -6.61 -10.28 65.05
CA ARG A 244 -6.41 -9.20 64.07
C ARG A 244 -6.05 -9.77 62.69
N ALA A 245 -5.30 -10.87 62.67
CA ALA A 245 -4.97 -11.62 61.45
C ALA A 245 -6.05 -12.63 61.03
N GLY A 246 -7.02 -12.93 61.90
CA GLY A 246 -8.05 -13.95 61.69
C GLY A 246 -7.49 -15.38 61.60
N ARG A 247 -6.38 -15.66 62.29
CA ARG A 247 -5.55 -16.86 62.11
C ARG A 247 -5.10 -17.47 63.44
N ALA A 248 -4.88 -18.77 63.43
CA ALA A 248 -4.28 -19.49 64.55
C ALA A 248 -3.21 -20.48 64.06
N TRP A 249 -2.18 -20.69 64.88
CA TRP A 249 -1.02 -21.53 64.61
C TRP A 249 -0.67 -22.36 65.85
N THR A 250 -0.28 -23.62 65.66
CA THR A 250 0.25 -24.47 66.74
C THR A 250 1.69 -24.85 66.40
N VAL A 251 2.62 -24.39 67.24
CA VAL A 251 4.03 -24.77 67.27
C VAL A 251 4.18 -25.97 68.20
N ASP A 252 5.01 -26.93 67.81
CA ASP A 252 5.36 -28.12 68.61
C ASP A 252 6.88 -28.25 68.75
N GLY A 253 7.34 -28.94 69.80
CA GLY A 253 8.75 -29.26 70.02
C GLY A 253 9.68 -28.08 70.33
N GLY A 254 9.16 -26.86 70.55
CA GLY A 254 9.95 -25.64 70.66
C GLY A 254 10.88 -25.58 71.87
N THR A 255 11.90 -24.72 71.79
CA THR A 255 12.78 -24.33 72.90
C THR A 255 12.68 -22.84 73.18
N LEU A 256 12.76 -22.46 74.45
CA LEU A 256 12.72 -21.06 74.89
C LEU A 256 13.70 -20.87 76.05
N LEU A 257 14.48 -19.79 76.03
CA LEU A 257 15.45 -19.43 77.08
C LEU A 257 15.29 -17.94 77.40
N LEU A 258 14.75 -17.66 78.57
CA LEU A 258 14.81 -16.36 79.22
C LEU A 258 16.07 -16.30 80.08
N ALA A 259 17.00 -15.41 79.76
CA ALA A 259 18.14 -15.06 80.59
C ALA A 259 17.88 -13.72 81.28
N ILE A 260 18.13 -13.65 82.58
CA ILE A 260 17.81 -12.48 83.42
C ILE A 260 19.12 -11.95 84.00
N SER A 261 19.39 -10.66 83.78
CA SER A 261 20.54 -9.96 84.35
C SER A 261 20.08 -8.77 85.23
N LYS A 262 21.04 -7.91 85.57
CA LYS A 262 20.77 -6.66 86.32
C LYS A 262 20.32 -5.51 85.43
N ASP A 263 20.74 -5.51 84.17
CA ASP A 263 20.65 -4.36 83.28
C ASP A 263 19.71 -4.66 82.08
N GLU A 264 19.65 -5.93 81.67
CA GLU A 264 18.80 -6.45 80.58
C GLU A 264 18.11 -7.78 80.95
N THR A 265 16.94 -8.02 80.37
CA THR A 265 16.29 -9.34 80.25
C THR A 265 16.33 -9.75 78.78
N ALA A 266 16.80 -10.96 78.48
CA ALA A 266 16.96 -11.46 77.12
C ALA A 266 16.21 -12.78 76.91
N LEU A 267 15.27 -12.81 75.97
CA LEU A 267 14.44 -13.94 75.60
C LEU A 267 14.86 -14.47 74.23
N ASN A 268 15.32 -15.72 74.20
CA ASN A 268 15.63 -16.46 72.97
C ASN A 268 14.62 -17.61 72.81
N GLY A 269 14.29 -18.00 71.59
CA GLY A 269 13.47 -19.19 71.34
C GLY A 269 13.52 -19.69 69.90
N ASP A 270 13.43 -21.00 69.75
CA ASP A 270 13.46 -21.71 68.47
C ASP A 270 12.22 -22.60 68.36
N PHE A 271 11.51 -22.52 67.23
CA PHE A 271 10.15 -23.03 67.09
C PHE A 271 9.94 -23.73 65.75
N ALA A 272 9.31 -24.90 65.77
CA ALA A 272 8.91 -25.65 64.57
C ALA A 272 7.38 -25.58 64.40
N LEU A 273 6.91 -24.92 63.34
CA LEU A 273 5.50 -24.79 63.01
C LEU A 273 5.07 -25.89 62.04
N LEU A 274 4.26 -26.83 62.53
CA LEU A 274 3.76 -27.99 61.79
C LEU A 274 2.32 -27.74 61.29
N ALA A 275 2.15 -26.78 60.38
CA ALA A 275 0.85 -26.31 59.89
C ALA A 275 0.08 -27.29 58.96
N GLY A 276 0.32 -28.61 59.07
CA GLY A 276 -0.30 -29.64 58.22
C GLY A 276 0.18 -29.64 56.76
N ARG A 277 1.38 -29.08 56.50
CA ARG A 277 1.99 -28.89 55.18
C ARG A 277 3.05 -29.96 54.90
N ASP A 278 3.57 -29.98 53.68
CA ASP A 278 4.69 -30.85 53.24
C ASP A 278 6.08 -30.30 53.62
N PHE A 279 6.14 -29.11 54.22
CA PHE A 279 7.33 -28.49 54.79
C PHE A 279 7.08 -28.02 56.24
N VAL A 280 8.18 -27.84 56.98
CA VAL A 280 8.19 -27.23 58.32
C VAL A 280 8.59 -25.77 58.16
N THR A 281 7.92 -24.87 58.86
CA THR A 281 8.38 -23.47 59.00
C THR A 281 9.16 -23.37 60.31
N GLU A 282 10.42 -22.94 60.25
CA GLU A 282 11.26 -22.70 61.43
C GLU A 282 11.19 -21.23 61.81
N ILE A 283 11.04 -20.92 63.10
CA ILE A 283 11.01 -19.54 63.61
C ILE A 283 12.01 -19.43 64.76
N GLY A 284 13.03 -18.59 64.59
CA GLY A 284 13.92 -18.11 65.65
C GLY A 284 13.48 -16.73 66.14
N LEU A 285 13.48 -16.53 67.45
CA LEU A 285 13.09 -15.30 68.13
C LEU A 285 14.19 -14.90 69.12
N GLU A 286 14.66 -13.65 69.02
CA GLU A 286 15.55 -13.01 69.98
C GLU A 286 14.95 -11.67 70.38
N VAL A 287 14.72 -11.45 71.68
CA VAL A 287 14.19 -10.19 72.24
C VAL A 287 15.04 -9.79 73.44
N THR A 288 15.62 -8.60 73.39
CA THR A 288 16.38 -8.04 74.52
C THR A 288 15.73 -6.74 74.96
N SER A 289 15.32 -6.68 76.22
CA SER A 289 14.65 -5.53 76.85
C SER A 289 15.45 -5.00 78.03
N ALA A 290 15.60 -3.68 78.12
CA ALA A 290 16.28 -3.04 79.25
C ALA A 290 15.40 -3.09 80.51
N ARG A 291 16.01 -3.38 81.67
CA ARG A 291 15.28 -3.37 82.96
C ARG A 291 14.72 -1.97 83.27
N ASP A 292 13.56 -1.92 83.92
CA ASP A 292 12.81 -0.69 84.23
C ASP A 292 12.48 0.22 83.02
N SER A 293 12.42 -0.34 81.80
CA SER A 293 12.14 0.39 80.55
C SER A 293 11.28 -0.43 79.59
N GLN A 294 10.56 0.24 78.67
CA GLN A 294 9.83 -0.42 77.58
C GLN A 294 10.66 -0.54 76.29
N ALA A 295 11.88 0.04 76.27
CA ALA A 295 12.81 -0.09 75.16
C ALA A 295 13.31 -1.53 75.00
N ALA A 296 13.17 -2.06 73.79
CA ALA A 296 13.58 -3.42 73.45
C ALA A 296 14.04 -3.53 71.99
N SER A 297 14.97 -4.44 71.71
CA SER A 297 15.31 -4.89 70.36
C SER A 297 14.70 -6.27 70.11
N ILE A 298 13.99 -6.43 68.99
CA ILE A 298 13.32 -7.67 68.57
C ILE A 298 13.92 -8.11 67.23
N ALA A 299 14.52 -9.29 67.20
CA ALA A 299 14.92 -9.98 65.98
C ALA A 299 14.09 -11.26 65.81
N ILE A 300 13.58 -11.47 64.61
CA ILE A 300 12.82 -12.67 64.22
C ILE A 300 13.43 -13.20 62.93
N GLN A 301 13.95 -14.42 62.95
CA GLN A 301 14.32 -15.16 61.75
C GLN A 301 13.23 -16.20 61.45
N VAL A 302 12.81 -16.29 60.19
CA VAL A 302 11.85 -17.31 59.75
C VAL A 302 12.41 -18.01 58.52
N THR A 303 12.43 -19.34 58.54
CA THR A 303 12.81 -20.17 57.39
C THR A 303 11.56 -20.87 56.86
N ASP A 304 11.34 -20.82 55.54
CA ASP A 304 10.28 -21.55 54.84
C ASP A 304 8.85 -21.29 55.38
N ALA A 305 8.45 -20.01 55.46
CA ALA A 305 7.07 -19.60 55.69
C ALA A 305 6.31 -19.34 54.38
N LEU A 306 4.97 -19.33 54.40
CA LEU A 306 4.19 -18.80 53.28
C LEU A 306 4.11 -17.27 53.35
N ALA A 307 4.22 -16.61 52.20
CA ALA A 307 4.15 -15.15 52.10
C ALA A 307 2.89 -14.53 52.76
N PRO A 308 1.67 -15.09 52.64
CA PRO A 308 0.48 -14.57 53.32
C PRO A 308 0.46 -14.79 54.84
N ASP A 309 1.26 -15.72 55.38
CA ASP A 309 1.38 -15.91 56.83
C ASP A 309 2.23 -14.77 57.44
N ILE A 310 3.34 -14.44 56.76
CA ILE A 310 4.24 -13.34 57.12
C ILE A 310 3.58 -11.97 56.89
N ALA A 311 2.82 -11.82 55.80
CA ALA A 311 2.07 -10.59 55.50
C ALA A 311 1.22 -10.12 56.67
N SER A 312 0.56 -11.06 57.37
CA SER A 312 -0.37 -10.75 58.46
C SER A 312 0.29 -10.16 59.72
N GLN A 313 1.60 -10.33 59.90
CA GLN A 313 2.29 -9.94 61.13
C GLN A 313 2.52 -8.42 61.25
N SER A 314 2.81 -7.74 60.14
CA SER A 314 3.17 -6.31 60.10
C SER A 314 2.55 -5.56 58.91
N PRO A 315 1.98 -4.35 59.10
CA PRO A 315 1.48 -3.49 58.02
C PRO A 315 2.49 -3.26 56.88
N ALA A 316 3.79 -3.23 57.20
CA ALA A 316 4.88 -3.07 56.22
C ALA A 316 5.03 -4.26 55.25
N LEU A 317 4.55 -5.44 55.67
CA LEU A 317 4.67 -6.71 54.95
C LEU A 317 3.36 -7.08 54.21
N SER A 318 2.32 -6.25 54.35
CA SER A 318 0.97 -6.43 53.81
C SER A 318 0.90 -6.90 52.35
N TRP A 319 1.76 -6.33 51.49
CA TRP A 319 1.86 -6.63 50.06
C TRP A 319 2.26 -8.09 49.75
N LEU A 320 2.90 -8.80 50.69
CA LEU A 320 3.19 -10.23 50.56
C LEU A 320 1.93 -11.10 50.50
N GLY A 321 0.77 -10.59 50.96
CA GLY A 321 -0.51 -11.29 50.89
C GLY A 321 -1.04 -11.51 49.46
N LEU A 322 -0.41 -10.90 48.45
CA LEU A 322 -0.70 -11.09 47.03
C LEU A 322 0.04 -12.28 46.40
N LEU A 323 1.02 -12.85 47.12
CA LEU A 323 1.90 -13.91 46.63
C LEU A 323 1.52 -15.25 47.25
N ASP A 324 1.36 -16.28 46.42
CA ASP A 324 1.35 -17.67 46.87
C ASP A 324 2.76 -18.25 46.61
N ALA A 325 3.61 -18.13 47.63
CA ALA A 325 5.03 -18.45 47.57
C ALA A 325 5.59 -18.80 48.97
N ARG A 326 6.65 -19.60 49.01
CA ARG A 326 7.50 -19.78 50.20
C ARG A 326 8.54 -18.67 50.29
N LEU A 327 8.85 -18.21 51.49
CA LEU A 327 9.93 -17.26 51.75
C LEU A 327 10.63 -17.53 53.07
N SER A 328 11.88 -17.09 53.17
CA SER A 328 12.59 -16.90 54.42
C SER A 328 12.72 -15.41 54.70
N ALA A 329 12.63 -15.03 55.97
CA ALA A 329 12.65 -13.65 56.44
C ALA A 329 13.65 -13.45 57.58
N GLN A 330 14.29 -12.29 57.61
CA GLN A 330 14.96 -11.73 58.79
C GLN A 330 14.30 -10.39 59.07
N LEU A 331 13.70 -10.25 60.25
CA LEU A 331 13.01 -9.05 60.71
C LEU A 331 13.77 -8.52 61.93
N VAL A 332 14.12 -7.23 61.95
CA VAL A 332 14.76 -6.58 63.10
C VAL A 332 14.04 -5.26 63.36
N GLY A 333 13.45 -5.11 64.53
CA GLY A 333 12.77 -3.88 64.94
C GLY A 333 13.15 -3.47 66.37
N SER A 334 12.88 -2.21 66.69
CA SER A 334 13.05 -1.67 68.05
C SER A 334 11.73 -1.14 68.62
N LEU A 335 11.70 -1.00 69.94
CA LEU A 335 10.78 -0.11 70.64
C LEU A 335 11.56 0.98 71.37
N GLU A 336 11.00 2.17 71.41
CA GLU A 336 11.52 3.32 72.14
C GLU A 336 11.17 3.24 73.66
N PRO A 337 11.82 4.05 74.54
CA PRO A 337 11.63 3.95 75.99
C PRO A 337 10.21 4.22 76.51
N ASP A 338 9.34 4.82 75.70
CA ASP A 338 7.92 5.08 75.96
C ASP A 338 6.97 4.02 75.38
N GLY A 339 7.52 2.99 74.71
CA GLY A 339 6.76 1.90 74.12
C GLY A 339 6.31 2.15 72.67
N GLU A 340 6.65 3.30 72.05
CA GLU A 340 6.42 3.47 70.61
C GLU A 340 7.31 2.53 69.77
N VAL A 341 6.83 2.16 68.58
CA VAL A 341 7.53 1.23 67.68
C VAL A 341 8.52 2.03 66.81
N GLY A 342 9.79 1.60 66.79
CA GLY A 342 10.85 2.21 65.98
C GLY A 342 10.90 1.74 64.53
N GLU A 343 12.04 1.95 63.84
CA GLU A 343 12.24 1.46 62.47
C GLU A 343 12.32 -0.08 62.46
N LEU A 344 11.63 -0.71 61.51
CA LEU A 344 11.65 -2.15 61.26
C LEU A 344 12.44 -2.43 59.97
N GLU A 345 13.64 -3.01 60.08
CA GLU A 345 14.34 -3.61 58.95
C GLU A 345 13.76 -5.00 58.64
N ALA A 346 13.65 -5.33 57.35
CA ALA A 346 13.32 -6.67 56.87
C ALA A 346 14.18 -7.05 55.65
N ARG A 347 14.71 -8.27 55.68
CA ARG A 347 15.30 -8.96 54.51
C ARG A 347 14.41 -10.16 54.20
N LEU A 348 13.99 -10.28 52.95
CA LEU A 348 13.04 -11.28 52.48
C LEU A 348 13.67 -11.99 51.27
N ASP A 349 13.90 -13.30 51.38
CA ASP A 349 14.32 -14.17 50.29
C ASP A 349 13.12 -15.09 49.94
N ILE A 350 12.42 -14.74 48.86
CA ILE A 350 11.21 -15.40 48.39
C ILE A 350 11.60 -16.43 47.33
N ALA A 351 11.31 -17.70 47.60
CA ALA A 351 11.48 -18.78 46.64
C ALA A 351 10.46 -18.67 45.50
N GLY A 352 10.63 -19.49 44.45
CA GLY A 352 9.71 -19.52 43.33
C GLY A 352 8.25 -19.77 43.75
N GLY A 353 7.33 -19.08 43.10
CA GLY A 353 5.92 -19.05 43.45
C GLY A 353 5.09 -18.28 42.42
N VAL A 354 3.89 -17.84 42.81
CA VAL A 354 2.98 -17.10 41.91
C VAL A 354 2.42 -15.83 42.53
N LEU A 355 2.32 -14.78 41.72
CA LEU A 355 1.41 -13.65 41.94
C LEU A 355 0.01 -14.08 41.48
N GLN A 356 -0.90 -14.29 42.44
CA GLN A 356 -2.31 -14.60 42.16
C GLN A 356 -3.24 -13.88 43.15
N PRO A 357 -3.55 -12.59 42.94
CA PRO A 357 -4.41 -11.81 43.84
C PRO A 357 -5.85 -12.30 43.94
N GLU A 358 -6.32 -13.03 42.93
CA GLU A 358 -7.69 -13.54 42.82
C GLU A 358 -7.68 -14.95 42.22
N ARG A 359 -8.49 -15.87 42.77
CA ARG A 359 -8.51 -17.29 42.32
C ARG A 359 -8.98 -17.47 40.87
N GLY A 360 -9.73 -16.50 40.33
CA GLY A 360 -10.13 -16.48 38.92
C GLY A 360 -9.07 -15.92 37.96
N ALA A 361 -8.04 -15.24 38.48
CA ALA A 361 -6.92 -14.74 37.68
C ALA A 361 -5.94 -15.89 37.39
N ARG A 362 -5.41 -15.92 36.15
CA ARG A 362 -4.33 -16.85 35.79
C ARG A 362 -3.08 -16.53 36.63
N PRO A 363 -2.47 -17.49 37.34
CA PRO A 363 -1.25 -17.23 38.12
C PRO A 363 -0.13 -16.67 37.24
N VAL A 364 0.62 -15.70 37.76
CA VAL A 364 1.85 -15.17 37.14
C VAL A 364 3.04 -15.70 37.94
N ALA A 365 3.78 -16.64 37.36
CA ALA A 365 4.87 -17.33 38.04
C ALA A 365 6.18 -16.52 38.07
N PHE A 366 6.95 -16.70 39.13
CA PHE A 366 8.31 -16.19 39.27
C PHE A 366 9.22 -17.28 39.86
N GLU A 367 10.51 -17.25 39.50
CA GLU A 367 11.52 -18.25 39.90
C GLU A 367 12.11 -17.95 41.27
N GLY A 368 12.15 -16.66 41.63
CA GLY A 368 12.54 -16.17 42.94
C GLY A 368 12.50 -14.64 43.00
N ALA A 369 12.40 -14.09 44.20
CA ALA A 369 12.46 -12.66 44.44
C ALA A 369 13.16 -12.35 45.77
N ARG A 370 13.80 -11.18 45.86
CA ARG A 370 14.35 -10.65 47.10
C ARG A 370 13.80 -9.26 47.36
N ALA A 371 13.60 -8.93 48.63
CA ALA A 371 13.38 -7.55 49.06
C ALA A 371 14.19 -7.24 50.33
N VAL A 372 14.82 -6.06 50.35
CA VAL A 372 15.44 -5.45 51.53
C VAL A 372 14.75 -4.11 51.75
N LEU A 373 14.09 -3.97 52.91
CA LEU A 373 13.25 -2.82 53.23
C LEU A 373 13.42 -2.36 54.68
N GLY A 374 13.18 -1.07 54.91
CA GLY A 374 13.03 -0.46 56.24
C GLY A 374 11.66 0.19 56.34
N TYR A 375 10.97 0.05 57.47
CA TYR A 375 9.65 0.64 57.71
C TYR A 375 9.66 1.64 58.85
N ASP A 376 9.21 2.84 58.54
CA ASP A 376 9.10 4.02 59.39
C ASP A 376 7.61 4.23 59.74
N PRO A 377 7.16 3.82 60.94
CA PRO A 377 5.76 3.93 61.35
C PRO A 377 5.31 5.38 61.57
N GLY A 378 6.24 6.30 61.89
CA GLY A 378 5.93 7.72 62.06
C GLY A 378 5.55 8.43 60.76
N LEU A 379 5.95 7.88 59.60
CA LEU A 379 5.65 8.42 58.27
C LEU A 379 4.77 7.51 57.39
N ASP A 380 4.22 6.42 57.94
CA ASP A 380 3.52 5.36 57.18
C ASP A 380 4.35 4.85 55.97
N ARG A 381 5.69 4.78 56.10
CA ARG A 381 6.60 4.70 54.95
C ARG A 381 7.47 3.46 54.98
N ILE A 382 7.42 2.68 53.90
CA ILE A 382 8.38 1.64 53.59
C ILE A 382 9.43 2.21 52.63
N ARG A 383 10.71 2.15 52.99
CA ARG A 383 11.88 2.35 52.12
C ARG A 383 12.31 0.99 51.59
N PHE A 384 12.53 0.87 50.28
CA PHE A 384 13.01 -0.36 49.63
C PHE A 384 14.41 -0.10 49.06
N ASP A 385 15.44 -0.67 49.68
CA ASP A 385 16.83 -0.50 49.26
C ASP A 385 17.20 -1.45 48.10
N GLU A 386 16.64 -2.66 48.13
CA GLU A 386 16.67 -3.63 47.02
C GLU A 386 15.29 -4.28 46.90
N VAL A 387 14.78 -4.37 45.66
CA VAL A 387 13.81 -5.39 45.24
C VAL A 387 14.35 -6.02 43.97
N SER A 388 14.56 -7.33 43.94
CA SER A 388 14.96 -8.04 42.73
C SER A 388 14.01 -9.21 42.46
N VAL A 389 13.63 -9.41 41.19
CA VAL A 389 12.68 -10.45 40.76
C VAL A 389 13.22 -11.16 39.53
N ILE A 390 13.15 -12.49 39.53
CA ILE A 390 13.54 -13.38 38.44
C ILE A 390 12.33 -14.24 38.07
N SER A 391 12.08 -14.41 36.77
CA SER A 391 10.92 -15.13 36.23
C SER A 391 11.21 -15.65 34.82
N GLU A 392 10.35 -16.51 34.29
CA GLU A 392 10.36 -16.88 32.86
C GLU A 392 10.26 -15.66 31.93
N TRP A 393 9.73 -14.53 32.41
CA TRP A 393 9.60 -13.28 31.63
C TRP A 393 10.88 -12.43 31.67
N GLY A 394 11.92 -12.90 32.36
CA GLY A 394 13.19 -12.22 32.57
C GLY A 394 13.36 -11.72 34.01
N ARG A 395 14.25 -10.73 34.20
CA ARG A 395 14.62 -10.19 35.51
C ARG A 395 14.60 -8.67 35.59
N VAL A 396 14.38 -8.16 36.79
CA VAL A 396 14.41 -6.73 37.12
C VAL A 396 14.97 -6.54 38.52
N SER A 397 15.75 -5.47 38.69
CA SER A 397 16.13 -4.93 40.01
C SER A 397 15.49 -3.56 40.19
N ALA A 398 15.18 -3.17 41.42
CA ALA A 398 14.57 -1.88 41.73
C ALA A 398 14.94 -1.41 43.14
N ASN A 399 14.78 -0.11 43.38
CA ASN A 399 14.75 0.52 44.70
C ASN A 399 13.71 1.64 44.71
N GLY A 400 13.33 2.13 45.90
CA GLY A 400 12.29 3.15 46.00
C GLY A 400 11.70 3.32 47.39
N GLN A 401 10.48 3.84 47.43
CA GLN A 401 9.68 3.99 48.65
C GLN A 401 8.20 3.75 48.36
N ALA A 402 7.46 3.25 49.34
CA ALA A 402 6.01 3.17 49.30
C ALA A 402 5.40 3.71 50.60
N TYR A 403 4.23 4.33 50.49
CA TYR A 403 3.47 4.84 51.62
C TYR A 403 2.19 4.03 51.82
N LEU A 404 1.92 3.62 53.06
CA LEU A 404 0.70 2.93 53.46
C LEU A 404 -0.49 3.90 53.42
N ARG A 405 -1.60 3.51 52.80
CA ARG A 405 -2.78 4.34 52.57
C ARG A 405 -4.04 3.50 52.66
N GLU A 406 -5.19 4.18 52.78
CA GLU A 406 -6.49 3.51 52.92
C GLU A 406 -6.43 2.54 54.13
N LEU A 407 -6.02 3.08 55.29
CA LEU A 407 -5.78 2.34 56.53
C LEU A 407 -7.09 2.05 57.27
N THR A 408 -7.34 0.78 57.57
CA THR A 408 -8.45 0.28 58.40
C THR A 408 -7.86 -0.51 59.57
N ASP A 409 -8.20 -0.13 60.81
CA ASP A 409 -7.67 -0.72 62.07
C ASP A 409 -6.13 -0.86 62.11
N GLY A 410 -5.43 0.13 61.55
CA GLY A 410 -3.96 0.18 61.47
C GLY A 410 -3.35 -0.69 60.35
N TRP A 411 -4.16 -1.21 59.43
CA TRP A 411 -3.76 -2.11 58.36
C TRP A 411 -4.10 -1.52 56.96
N PRO A 412 -3.18 -1.52 55.98
CA PRO A 412 -3.38 -0.84 54.69
C PRO A 412 -4.20 -1.64 53.68
N GLU A 413 -5.23 -1.02 53.11
CA GLU A 413 -5.88 -1.52 51.88
C GLU A 413 -5.09 -1.13 50.61
N ALA A 414 -4.25 -0.08 50.70
CA ALA A 414 -3.47 0.44 49.58
C ALA A 414 -2.03 0.85 49.92
N LEU A 415 -1.15 0.81 48.92
CA LEU A 415 0.21 1.36 48.94
C LEU A 415 0.39 2.34 47.78
N ILE A 416 1.03 3.49 48.01
CA ILE A 416 1.45 4.42 46.95
C ILE A 416 2.98 4.37 46.84
N GLY A 417 3.49 3.79 45.75
CA GLY A 417 4.91 3.54 45.50
C GLY A 417 5.54 4.46 44.47
N GLN A 418 6.82 4.79 44.68
CA GLN A 418 7.71 5.43 43.71
C GLN A 418 9.00 4.63 43.63
N PHE A 419 9.31 4.04 42.47
CA PHE A 419 10.44 3.12 42.30
C PHE A 419 11.29 3.46 41.08
N THR A 420 12.60 3.28 41.20
CA THR A 420 13.55 3.26 40.08
C THR A 420 13.96 1.81 39.82
N LEU A 421 13.74 1.35 38.59
CA LEU A 421 14.05 0.03 38.07
C LEU A 421 15.35 0.10 37.27
N THR A 422 16.22 -0.87 37.49
CA THR A 422 17.51 -1.05 36.81
C THR A 422 17.70 -2.50 36.39
N ASP A 423 18.75 -2.74 35.59
CA ASP A 423 19.18 -4.09 35.20
C ASP A 423 18.11 -4.92 34.44
N ILE A 424 17.16 -4.20 33.84
CA ILE A 424 15.92 -4.71 33.24
C ILE A 424 16.24 -5.56 32.00
N LEU A 425 15.87 -6.84 32.08
CA LEU A 425 16.00 -7.82 31.02
C LEU A 425 14.66 -8.52 30.85
N LEU A 426 13.99 -8.32 29.71
CA LEU A 426 12.72 -8.95 29.36
C LEU A 426 12.99 -10.07 28.34
N ASP A 427 12.65 -11.30 28.67
CA ASP A 427 12.82 -12.47 27.79
C ASP A 427 11.61 -13.44 27.78
N PRO A 428 10.35 -12.96 27.73
CA PRO A 428 9.17 -13.83 27.81
C PRO A 428 9.11 -14.90 26.69
N PRO A 429 8.77 -16.17 27.02
CA PRO A 429 8.89 -17.29 26.10
C PRO A 429 8.06 -17.13 24.82
N ASP A 430 8.66 -17.48 23.67
CA ASP A 430 8.08 -17.37 22.32
C ASP A 430 7.67 -15.93 21.89
N VAL A 431 7.99 -14.89 22.67
CA VAL A 431 7.62 -13.49 22.34
C VAL A 431 8.65 -12.79 21.46
N TYR A 432 9.95 -12.90 21.77
CA TYR A 432 11.03 -12.16 21.08
C TYR A 432 12.04 -13.09 20.40
N ASP A 433 12.77 -12.56 19.41
CA ASP A 433 13.88 -13.29 18.75
C ASP A 433 15.18 -13.30 19.60
N ALA A 434 15.27 -12.42 20.61
CA ALA A 434 16.37 -12.31 21.56
C ALA A 434 15.94 -11.46 22.79
N PRO A 435 16.62 -11.58 23.95
CA PRO A 435 16.27 -10.83 25.17
C PRO A 435 16.33 -9.31 24.99
N VAL A 436 15.29 -8.62 25.44
CA VAL A 436 15.17 -7.16 25.38
C VAL A 436 15.73 -6.55 26.67
N ARG A 437 16.87 -5.87 26.58
CA ARG A 437 17.41 -5.02 27.66
C ARG A 437 16.84 -3.61 27.57
N LEU A 438 16.62 -2.98 28.72
CA LEU A 438 16.28 -1.56 28.89
C LEU A 438 17.25 -0.96 29.93
N ALA A 439 17.62 0.32 29.81
CA ALA A 439 18.70 0.87 30.64
C ALA A 439 18.22 1.19 32.06
N SER A 440 17.08 1.84 32.18
CA SER A 440 16.37 2.08 33.44
C SER A 440 14.90 2.40 33.19
N ALA A 441 14.09 2.35 34.24
CA ALA A 441 12.75 2.93 34.26
C ALA A 441 12.45 3.55 35.64
N GLY A 442 11.54 4.50 35.69
CA GLY A 442 10.93 4.97 36.93
C GLY A 442 9.41 4.80 36.88
N VAL A 443 8.80 4.40 38.00
CA VAL A 443 7.38 4.04 38.08
C VAL A 443 6.74 4.63 39.34
N ASP A 444 5.71 5.45 39.14
CA ASP A 444 4.82 5.96 40.19
C ASP A 444 3.50 5.19 40.15
N PHE A 445 3.12 4.52 41.23
CA PHE A 445 1.93 3.65 41.26
C PHE A 445 1.12 3.73 42.56
N ARG A 446 -0.17 3.40 42.48
CA ARG A 446 -1.00 2.95 43.61
C ARG A 446 -1.35 1.48 43.41
N LEU A 447 -1.01 0.65 44.39
CA LEU A 447 -1.41 -0.74 44.49
C LEU A 447 -2.50 -0.87 45.56
N ARG A 448 -3.68 -1.37 45.20
CA ARG A 448 -4.68 -1.87 46.14
C ARG A 448 -4.57 -3.36 46.30
N LEU A 449 -4.68 -3.84 47.53
CA LEU A 449 -4.56 -5.24 47.87
C LEU A 449 -5.88 -6.00 47.59
N ALA A 450 -7.01 -5.47 48.07
CA ALA A 450 -8.34 -6.05 47.87
C ALA A 450 -9.40 -4.96 47.65
N PRO A 451 -10.18 -4.99 46.55
CA PRO A 451 -9.96 -5.77 45.34
C PRO A 451 -8.67 -5.33 44.63
N PHE A 452 -7.94 -6.27 44.02
CA PHE A 452 -6.64 -5.98 43.44
C PHE A 452 -6.72 -5.00 42.26
N ALA A 453 -6.00 -3.88 42.39
CA ALA A 453 -5.81 -2.91 41.33
C ALA A 453 -4.44 -2.23 41.43
N LEU A 454 -3.64 -2.31 40.37
CA LEU A 454 -2.41 -1.56 40.19
C LEU A 454 -2.66 -0.42 39.20
N ASP A 455 -2.78 0.80 39.73
CA ASP A 455 -2.82 2.06 38.99
C ASP A 455 -1.39 2.60 38.85
N VAL A 456 -0.72 2.40 37.71
CA VAL A 456 0.52 3.10 37.39
C VAL A 456 0.16 4.48 36.84
N GLY A 457 0.30 5.50 37.69
CA GLY A 457 -0.05 6.89 37.36
C GLY A 457 0.92 7.52 36.36
N ALA A 458 2.20 7.15 36.47
CA ALA A 458 3.22 7.46 35.49
C ALA A 458 4.28 6.36 35.46
N PHE A 459 4.77 6.02 34.28
CA PHE A 459 6.07 5.36 34.10
C PHE A 459 6.88 6.12 33.06
N HIS A 460 8.20 6.07 33.20
CA HIS A 460 9.15 6.54 32.20
C HIS A 460 10.28 5.50 32.04
N ILE A 461 10.59 5.11 30.81
CA ILE A 461 11.63 4.13 30.47
C ILE A 461 12.68 4.81 29.61
N ILE A 462 13.95 4.56 29.90
CA ILE A 462 15.08 4.96 29.08
C ILE A 462 15.60 3.71 28.35
N ASP A 463 15.36 3.66 27.05
CA ASP A 463 15.81 2.59 26.17
C ASP A 463 17.04 3.04 25.36
N VAL A 464 18.23 2.65 25.80
CA VAL A 464 19.49 2.87 25.06
C VAL A 464 19.74 1.65 24.15
N PRO A 465 19.69 1.79 22.81
CA PRO A 465 19.94 0.67 21.92
C PRO A 465 21.39 0.17 22.02
N PRO A 466 21.64 -1.15 22.00
CA PRO A 466 22.99 -1.70 22.18
C PRO A 466 23.92 -1.29 21.04
N VAL A 467 24.96 -0.52 21.36
CA VAL A 467 25.94 -0.03 20.39
C VAL A 467 26.79 -1.17 19.85
N THR A 468 26.52 -1.61 18.62
CA THR A 468 27.38 -2.57 17.90
C THR A 468 28.66 -1.85 17.45
N LEU A 469 29.75 -2.03 18.20
CA LEU A 469 31.05 -1.38 17.99
C LEU A 469 31.77 -1.81 16.70
N ALA A 470 31.32 -1.27 15.57
CA ALA A 470 32.00 -1.39 14.28
C ALA A 470 33.05 -0.28 14.11
N SER A 471 34.21 -0.49 14.75
CA SER A 471 35.47 0.30 14.68
C SER A 471 35.59 1.65 15.41
N ALA A 472 36.84 1.93 15.81
CA ALA A 472 37.44 3.18 16.33
C ALA A 472 37.15 3.59 17.79
N ASP A 473 38.23 4.01 18.46
CA ASP A 473 38.26 4.46 19.84
C ASP A 473 37.56 5.81 20.07
N THR A 474 36.64 5.91 21.04
CA THR A 474 36.56 7.03 22.01
C THR A 474 35.44 6.82 23.02
N ALA A 475 35.79 6.54 24.29
CA ALA A 475 34.82 6.46 25.39
C ALA A 475 34.03 7.77 25.61
N VAL A 476 34.60 8.91 25.19
CA VAL A 476 33.95 10.25 25.25
C VAL A 476 32.87 10.42 24.18
N ALA A 477 32.93 9.69 23.07
CA ALA A 477 31.94 9.77 21.99
C ALA A 477 30.65 8.99 22.33
N GLN A 478 30.77 7.86 23.05
CA GLN A 478 29.63 7.04 23.46
C GLN A 478 28.67 7.86 24.34
N SER A 479 29.16 8.47 25.42
CA SER A 479 28.34 9.28 26.36
C SER A 479 27.51 10.40 25.71
N LEU A 480 27.92 10.94 24.56
CA LEU A 480 27.18 11.96 23.82
C LEU A 480 26.26 11.37 22.73
N THR A 481 26.54 10.15 22.28
CA THR A 481 25.72 9.44 21.28
C THR A 481 24.56 8.71 21.95
N ASP A 482 24.81 8.04 23.08
CA ASP A 482 23.84 7.21 23.80
C ASP A 482 22.63 8.04 24.26
N ALA A 483 22.86 9.26 24.75
CA ALA A 483 21.79 10.20 25.12
C ALA A 483 21.01 10.78 23.93
N ALA A 484 21.57 10.73 22.71
CA ALA A 484 20.92 11.21 21.50
C ALA A 484 20.13 10.11 20.77
N THR A 485 20.49 8.84 20.96
CA THR A 485 19.81 7.66 20.37
C THR A 485 18.87 6.95 21.33
N ALA A 486 18.90 7.26 22.63
CA ALA A 486 17.95 6.75 23.61
C ALA A 486 16.51 7.05 23.21
N ALA A 487 15.67 6.02 23.17
CA ALA A 487 14.22 6.18 23.09
C ALA A 487 13.66 6.38 24.50
N ARG A 488 12.99 7.52 24.72
CA ARG A 488 12.22 7.78 25.95
C ARG A 488 10.80 7.26 25.75
N ILE A 489 10.34 6.38 26.63
CA ILE A 489 8.98 5.84 26.63
C ILE A 489 8.28 6.32 27.90
N ASP A 490 7.27 7.19 27.79
CA ASP A 490 6.45 7.65 28.92
C ASP A 490 5.05 7.04 28.82
N GLY A 491 4.35 6.85 29.93
CA GLY A 491 2.98 6.37 29.88
C GLY A 491 2.30 6.16 31.22
N HIS A 492 1.14 5.52 31.17
CA HIS A 492 0.37 5.12 32.35
C HIS A 492 -0.32 3.78 32.10
N ALA A 493 -0.67 3.07 33.18
CA ALA A 493 -1.30 1.76 33.07
C ALA A 493 -2.28 1.50 34.22
N ARG A 494 -3.27 0.65 33.96
CA ARG A 494 -4.16 0.04 34.96
C ARG A 494 -4.19 -1.45 34.74
N VAL A 495 -3.83 -2.21 35.77
CA VAL A 495 -3.97 -3.67 35.83
C VAL A 495 -4.95 -4.01 36.96
N THR A 496 -5.97 -4.82 36.67
CA THR A 496 -6.91 -5.33 37.68
C THR A 496 -7.08 -6.83 37.51
N ALA A 497 -7.21 -7.54 38.63
CA ALA A 497 -7.57 -8.95 38.66
C ALA A 497 -9.01 -9.09 39.16
N GLY A 498 -9.75 -10.06 38.63
CA GLY A 498 -11.10 -10.39 39.07
C GLY A 498 -11.43 -11.85 38.81
N SER A 499 -12.65 -12.26 39.15
CA SER A 499 -13.12 -13.64 38.97
C SER A 499 -13.20 -14.10 37.51
N ASP A 500 -13.23 -13.16 36.56
CA ASP A 500 -13.16 -13.41 35.12
C ASP A 500 -11.74 -13.33 34.53
N GLY A 501 -10.75 -12.82 35.29
CA GLY A 501 -9.34 -12.82 34.93
C GLY A 501 -8.64 -11.47 35.05
N TRP A 502 -7.56 -11.30 34.28
CA TRP A 502 -6.79 -10.05 34.21
C TRP A 502 -7.38 -9.08 33.18
N ARG A 503 -7.54 -7.81 33.57
CA ARG A 503 -7.70 -6.68 32.64
C ARG A 503 -6.43 -5.85 32.65
N VAL A 504 -5.99 -5.42 31.48
CA VAL A 504 -4.85 -4.51 31.31
C VAL A 504 -5.24 -3.39 30.36
N ALA A 505 -5.15 -2.16 30.85
CA ALA A 505 -5.10 -0.97 30.02
C ALA A 505 -3.72 -0.34 30.15
N LEU A 506 -3.01 -0.18 29.04
CA LEU A 506 -1.69 0.44 28.96
C LEU A 506 -1.72 1.47 27.83
N ASP A 507 -1.33 2.71 28.12
CA ASP A 507 -1.14 3.76 27.12
C ASP A 507 0.28 4.34 27.25
N ALA A 508 1.02 4.35 26.14
CA ALA A 508 2.43 4.70 26.09
C ALA A 508 2.73 5.66 24.91
N GLY A 509 3.59 6.64 25.15
CA GLY A 509 4.17 7.55 24.17
C GLY A 509 5.66 7.28 23.96
N VAL A 510 6.18 7.52 22.75
CA VAL A 510 7.62 7.50 22.44
C VAL A 510 7.96 8.68 21.53
N ASP A 511 8.80 9.60 22.01
CA ASP A 511 9.18 10.82 21.28
C ASP A 511 9.83 10.49 19.94
N ARG A 512 10.78 9.54 19.94
CA ARG A 512 11.53 9.10 18.76
C ARG A 512 12.06 7.68 18.92
N ILE A 513 11.94 6.86 17.87
CA ILE A 513 12.48 5.49 17.83
C ILE A 513 12.76 5.03 16.39
N ASP A 514 13.89 4.37 16.15
CA ASP A 514 14.22 3.83 14.82
C ASP A 514 13.54 2.48 14.56
N ILE A 515 13.17 2.24 13.30
CA ILE A 515 12.51 1.00 12.85
C ILE A 515 13.25 -0.28 13.26
N ALA A 516 14.58 -0.25 13.37
CA ALA A 516 15.37 -1.38 13.84
C ALA A 516 15.05 -1.75 15.30
N ARG A 517 14.86 -0.76 16.18
CA ARG A 517 14.47 -1.00 17.57
C ARG A 517 12.99 -1.36 17.69
N VAL A 518 12.10 -0.71 16.91
CA VAL A 518 10.69 -1.14 16.80
C VAL A 518 10.57 -2.61 16.37
N LEU A 519 11.40 -3.06 15.43
CA LEU A 519 11.45 -4.47 15.01
C LEU A 519 12.10 -5.40 16.04
N ALA A 520 12.93 -4.92 16.96
CA ALA A 520 13.35 -5.71 18.12
C ALA A 520 12.22 -5.84 19.16
N LEU A 521 11.45 -4.78 19.38
CA LEU A 521 10.38 -4.71 20.39
C LEU A 521 9.01 -5.27 19.92
N TRP A 522 8.83 -5.58 18.64
CA TRP A 522 7.59 -6.14 18.09
C TRP A 522 7.58 -7.68 18.23
N PRO A 523 6.65 -8.29 19.01
CA PRO A 523 6.61 -9.74 19.21
C PRO A 523 6.54 -10.59 17.93
N THR A 524 7.28 -11.70 17.88
CA THR A 524 7.43 -12.59 16.73
C THR A 524 6.08 -13.19 16.29
N ALA A 525 5.29 -13.65 17.25
CA ALA A 525 3.96 -14.22 17.06
C ALA A 525 2.87 -13.17 16.70
N PHE A 526 3.12 -11.88 16.93
CA PHE A 526 2.13 -10.84 16.64
C PHE A 526 2.16 -10.42 15.16
N LYS A 527 1.13 -10.84 14.40
CA LYS A 527 0.98 -10.55 12.96
C LYS A 527 2.28 -10.89 12.15
N PRO A 528 2.79 -12.13 12.20
CA PRO A 528 4.11 -12.50 11.66
C PRO A 528 4.28 -12.22 10.17
N GLY A 529 3.21 -12.27 9.38
CA GLY A 529 3.24 -11.87 7.96
C GLY A 529 3.54 -10.38 7.76
N THR A 530 3.01 -9.51 8.62
CA THR A 530 3.27 -8.07 8.61
C THR A 530 4.68 -7.77 9.11
N ARG A 531 5.08 -8.34 10.26
CA ARG A 531 6.46 -8.26 10.78
C ARG A 531 7.49 -8.62 9.69
N ARG A 532 7.30 -9.78 9.04
CA ARG A 532 8.14 -10.25 7.94
C ARG A 532 8.15 -9.32 6.72
N TRP A 533 7.03 -8.68 6.37
CA TRP A 533 7.00 -7.71 5.28
C TRP A 533 7.83 -6.46 5.62
N PHE A 534 7.70 -5.90 6.82
CA PHE A 534 8.49 -4.74 7.26
C PHE A 534 9.99 -5.05 7.25
N VAL A 535 10.41 -6.15 7.88
CA VAL A 535 11.82 -6.61 7.92
C VAL A 535 12.46 -6.73 6.52
N ASN A 536 11.70 -7.12 5.51
CA ASN A 536 12.22 -7.36 4.14
C ASN A 536 12.16 -6.12 3.22
N ASN A 537 11.47 -5.05 3.61
CA ASN A 537 11.12 -3.95 2.69
C ASN A 537 11.35 -2.54 3.25
N VAL A 538 11.34 -2.34 4.57
CA VAL A 538 11.72 -1.07 5.21
C VAL A 538 13.18 -1.18 5.66
N ARG A 539 14.08 -0.44 5.00
CA ARG A 539 15.53 -0.50 5.27
C ARG A 539 15.98 0.47 6.36
N ARG A 540 15.36 1.65 6.38
CA ARG A 540 15.55 2.73 7.37
C ARG A 540 14.22 3.46 7.47
N ALA A 541 13.87 3.89 8.67
CA ALA A 541 12.83 4.85 8.97
C ALA A 541 12.99 5.24 10.45
N THR A 542 12.85 6.52 10.75
CA THR A 542 12.78 7.01 12.13
C THR A 542 11.32 7.36 12.40
N MET A 543 10.73 6.78 13.45
CA MET A 543 9.38 7.14 13.90
C MET A 543 9.48 8.22 14.98
N SER A 544 8.50 9.11 15.02
CA SER A 544 8.33 10.10 16.09
C SER A 544 6.87 10.20 16.51
N ASP A 545 6.63 10.83 17.65
CA ASP A 545 5.28 11.14 18.16
C ASP A 545 4.43 9.87 18.29
N VAL A 546 5.07 8.74 18.60
CA VAL A 546 4.43 7.42 18.68
C VAL A 546 3.51 7.43 19.88
N THR A 547 2.22 7.22 19.69
CA THR A 547 1.24 6.99 20.77
C THR A 547 0.63 5.63 20.55
N ALA A 548 0.68 4.74 21.54
CA ALA A 548 0.16 3.39 21.46
C ALA A 548 -0.70 3.04 22.69
N GLY A 549 -1.86 2.44 22.44
CA GLY A 549 -2.77 1.96 23.48
C GLY A 549 -3.07 0.47 23.32
N LEU A 550 -2.78 -0.29 24.37
CA LEU A 550 -3.04 -1.73 24.48
C LEU A 550 -4.21 -1.96 25.44
N ARG A 551 -5.16 -2.82 25.06
CA ARG A 551 -6.25 -3.30 25.93
C ARG A 551 -6.32 -4.82 25.90
N ILE A 552 -6.33 -5.43 27.08
CA ILE A 552 -6.55 -6.86 27.31
C ILE A 552 -7.76 -7.00 28.22
N GLU A 553 -8.76 -7.75 27.79
CA GLU A 553 -10.01 -8.00 28.51
C GLU A 553 -10.29 -9.52 28.55
N PRO A 554 -10.82 -10.05 29.66
CA PRO A 554 -11.32 -11.41 29.77
C PRO A 554 -12.20 -11.85 28.60
N GLY A 555 -12.00 -13.09 28.15
CA GLY A 555 -12.75 -13.69 27.04
C GLY A 555 -12.42 -13.21 25.63
N GLN A 556 -11.54 -12.21 25.44
CA GLN A 556 -11.09 -11.82 24.10
C GLN A 556 -9.93 -12.70 23.62
N GLU A 557 -10.05 -13.28 22.41
CA GLU A 557 -8.99 -14.11 21.81
C GLU A 557 -7.66 -13.36 21.57
N ARG A 558 -7.71 -12.03 21.43
CA ARG A 558 -6.57 -11.18 21.04
C ARG A 558 -6.70 -9.79 21.65
N PRO A 559 -5.60 -9.16 22.11
CA PRO A 559 -5.62 -7.78 22.57
C PRO A 559 -6.09 -6.80 21.49
N VAL A 560 -6.77 -5.74 21.92
CA VAL A 560 -7.04 -4.58 21.07
C VAL A 560 -5.85 -3.62 21.16
N ILE A 561 -5.35 -3.20 20.01
CA ILE A 561 -4.25 -2.23 19.90
C ILE A 561 -4.70 -1.07 19.02
N ALA A 562 -4.50 0.15 19.53
CA ALA A 562 -4.50 1.38 18.76
C ALA A 562 -3.06 1.95 18.74
N MET A 563 -2.66 2.59 17.64
CA MET A 563 -1.37 3.24 17.52
C MET A 563 -1.43 4.37 16.49
N THR A 564 -0.76 5.48 16.75
CA THR A 564 -0.47 6.54 15.78
C THR A 564 1.00 6.91 15.86
N GLN A 565 1.64 7.15 14.73
CA GLN A 565 3.00 7.71 14.70
C GLN A 565 3.21 8.58 13.46
N ALA A 566 4.13 9.54 13.56
CA ALA A 566 4.80 10.09 12.39
C ALA A 566 5.99 9.19 12.00
N PHE A 567 6.43 9.29 10.75
CA PHE A 567 7.69 8.73 10.29
C PHE A 567 8.44 9.69 9.37
N SER A 568 9.76 9.62 9.40
CA SER A 568 10.66 10.41 8.56
C SER A 568 11.80 9.56 8.01
N ASP A 569 12.52 10.14 7.04
CA ASP A 569 13.76 9.61 6.46
C ASP A 569 13.65 8.19 5.84
N ALA A 570 12.43 7.70 5.59
CA ALA A 570 12.21 6.29 5.30
C ALA A 570 12.74 5.88 3.91
N GLU A 571 13.29 4.66 3.83
CA GLU A 571 13.59 3.94 2.59
C GLU A 571 12.77 2.63 2.54
N VAL A 572 11.76 2.60 1.67
CA VAL A 572 10.75 1.54 1.59
C VAL A 572 10.66 0.97 0.17
N ARG A 573 10.91 -0.34 0.03
CA ARG A 573 10.70 -1.07 -1.22
C ARG A 573 9.31 -1.69 -1.24
N VAL A 574 8.33 -0.97 -1.78
CA VAL A 574 6.92 -1.41 -1.83
C VAL A 574 6.71 -2.73 -2.58
N LEU A 575 7.46 -3.00 -3.65
CA LEU A 575 7.43 -4.26 -4.41
C LEU A 575 8.85 -4.71 -4.77
N ARG A 576 9.07 -6.03 -4.84
CA ARG A 576 10.40 -6.66 -4.99
C ARG A 576 11.27 -6.09 -6.13
N HIS A 577 10.62 -5.76 -7.26
CA HIS A 577 11.27 -5.33 -8.50
C HIS A 577 11.16 -3.81 -8.74
N LEU A 578 10.42 -3.08 -7.91
CA LEU A 578 10.41 -1.62 -7.99
C LEU A 578 11.60 -1.01 -7.26
N PRO A 579 12.13 0.14 -7.73
CA PRO A 579 13.07 0.95 -6.97
C PRO A 579 12.47 1.33 -5.60
N PRO A 580 13.29 1.48 -4.54
CA PRO A 580 12.78 1.91 -3.25
C PRO A 580 12.30 3.37 -3.31
N VAL A 581 11.20 3.65 -2.61
CA VAL A 581 10.82 5.02 -2.23
C VAL A 581 11.82 5.50 -1.19
N ARG A 582 12.39 6.69 -1.40
CA ARG A 582 13.46 7.29 -0.57
C ARG A 582 13.05 8.66 -0.06
N ALA A 583 13.63 9.03 1.08
CA ALA A 583 13.29 10.25 1.83
C ALA A 583 11.76 10.35 2.01
N ALA A 584 11.16 9.24 2.42
CA ALA A 584 9.73 9.17 2.67
C ALA A 584 9.41 9.67 4.09
N SER A 585 8.38 10.50 4.20
CA SER A 585 7.84 10.98 5.48
C SER A 585 6.32 11.01 5.42
N GLY A 586 5.67 10.88 6.56
CA GLY A 586 4.23 10.86 6.67
C GLY A 586 3.76 10.33 8.02
N SER A 587 2.57 9.72 8.04
CA SER A 587 2.00 9.15 9.27
C SER A 587 1.46 7.74 9.06
N VAL A 588 1.41 6.98 10.15
CA VAL A 588 0.77 5.67 10.25
C VAL A 588 -0.26 5.72 11.38
N ALA A 589 -1.43 5.13 11.14
CA ALA A 589 -2.48 4.98 12.13
C ALA A 589 -3.05 3.56 12.09
N ILE A 590 -3.13 2.93 13.26
CA ILE A 590 -3.84 1.68 13.52
C ILE A 590 -4.96 1.99 14.52
N GLN A 591 -6.21 1.82 14.11
CA GLN A 591 -7.38 2.04 14.96
C GLN A 591 -8.52 1.14 14.50
N ASN A 592 -9.32 0.60 15.43
CA ASN A 592 -10.47 -0.25 15.12
C ASN A 592 -10.14 -1.40 14.15
N ASN A 593 -8.96 -2.01 14.34
CA ASN A 593 -8.33 -3.02 13.48
C ASN A 593 -7.97 -2.60 12.04
N ALA A 594 -8.28 -1.37 11.61
CA ALA A 594 -7.81 -0.80 10.35
C ALA A 594 -6.34 -0.35 10.44
N LEU A 595 -5.63 -0.35 9.30
CA LEU A 595 -4.33 0.31 9.12
C LEU A 595 -4.48 1.39 8.04
N THR A 596 -3.96 2.58 8.30
CA THR A 596 -3.81 3.65 7.31
C THR A 596 -2.37 4.15 7.33
N VAL A 597 -1.80 4.41 6.16
CA VAL A 597 -0.48 5.00 5.95
C VAL A 597 -0.63 6.16 4.98
N MET A 598 -0.25 7.36 5.40
CA MET A 598 -0.25 8.58 4.57
C MET A 598 1.19 8.98 4.26
N LEU A 599 1.44 9.46 3.04
CA LEU A 599 2.77 9.80 2.54
C LEU A 599 2.86 11.27 2.15
N ASP A 600 3.30 12.12 3.07
CA ASP A 600 3.43 13.57 2.86
C ASP A 600 4.58 13.92 1.92
N GLN A 601 5.67 13.15 1.97
CA GLN A 601 6.78 13.23 1.02
C GLN A 601 7.30 11.84 0.70
N GLY A 602 7.85 11.68 -0.51
CA GLY A 602 8.53 10.46 -0.93
C GLY A 602 8.86 10.50 -2.41
N ARG A 603 9.99 9.89 -2.80
CA ARG A 603 10.46 9.86 -4.20
C ARG A 603 11.03 8.50 -4.58
N MET A 604 10.60 7.97 -5.71
CA MET A 604 11.13 6.76 -6.35
C MET A 604 12.03 7.18 -7.52
N ALA A 605 13.24 6.64 -7.60
CA ALA A 605 14.14 6.87 -8.74
C ALA A 605 13.79 5.87 -9.85
N ALA A 606 13.21 6.34 -10.95
CA ALA A 606 12.87 5.48 -12.08
C ALA A 606 14.14 5.10 -12.86
N PRO A 607 14.23 3.89 -13.43
CA PRO A 607 15.40 3.47 -14.21
C PRO A 607 15.74 4.38 -15.39
N GLN A 608 14.74 5.05 -15.96
CA GLN A 608 14.87 6.12 -16.96
C GLN A 608 13.94 7.29 -16.62
N GLY A 609 14.22 8.49 -17.16
CA GLY A 609 13.34 9.66 -17.04
C GLY A 609 13.41 10.47 -15.74
N GLY A 610 14.13 9.99 -14.71
CA GLY A 610 14.38 10.73 -13.46
C GLY A 610 13.61 10.18 -12.26
N THR A 611 12.95 11.04 -11.49
CA THR A 611 12.22 10.66 -10.26
C THR A 611 10.72 10.80 -10.40
N VAL A 612 9.99 9.85 -9.80
CA VAL A 612 8.56 9.95 -9.51
C VAL A 612 8.40 10.39 -8.05
N GLY A 613 7.81 11.57 -7.82
CA GLY A 613 7.34 11.99 -6.50
C GLY A 613 5.98 11.35 -6.17
N LEU A 614 5.77 10.99 -4.90
CA LEU A 614 4.61 10.22 -4.43
C LEU A 614 3.81 10.92 -3.31
N ALA A 615 4.09 12.21 -3.07
CA ALA A 615 3.48 13.02 -2.03
C ALA A 615 1.95 13.16 -2.21
N GLY A 616 1.19 12.90 -1.14
CA GLY A 616 -0.28 12.84 -1.12
C GLY A 616 -0.86 11.43 -1.17
N SER A 617 -0.05 10.40 -1.41
CA SER A 617 -0.52 9.02 -1.50
C SER A 617 -0.98 8.45 -0.15
N VAL A 618 -2.04 7.63 -0.17
CA VAL A 618 -2.64 6.99 1.01
C VAL A 618 -2.85 5.49 0.75
N PHE A 619 -2.30 4.64 1.61
CA PHE A 619 -2.54 3.20 1.62
C PHE A 619 -3.37 2.79 2.84
N ARG A 620 -4.41 1.99 2.65
CA ARG A 620 -5.34 1.60 3.72
C ARG A 620 -5.75 0.13 3.64
N ILE A 621 -5.78 -0.53 4.80
CA ILE A 621 -6.38 -1.85 5.03
C ILE A 621 -7.59 -1.63 5.97
N PRO A 622 -8.84 -1.72 5.51
CA PRO A 622 -10.01 -1.38 6.33
C PRO A 622 -10.25 -2.32 7.53
N ASP A 623 -9.86 -3.59 7.45
CA ASP A 623 -9.90 -4.52 8.59
C ASP A 623 -8.77 -5.57 8.47
N SER A 624 -7.80 -5.50 9.39
CA SER A 624 -6.65 -6.42 9.44
C SER A 624 -6.93 -7.77 10.10
N ARG A 625 -8.17 -8.04 10.56
CA ARG A 625 -8.61 -9.35 11.07
C ARG A 625 -8.91 -10.34 9.93
N ILE A 626 -9.35 -9.82 8.78
CA ILE A 626 -9.66 -10.62 7.59
C ILE A 626 -8.38 -11.30 7.08
N ARG A 627 -8.45 -12.61 6.79
CA ARG A 627 -7.35 -13.36 6.16
C ARG A 627 -7.21 -12.91 4.70
N GLN A 628 -6.01 -12.43 4.32
CA GLN A 628 -5.76 -11.75 3.03
C GLN A 628 -6.72 -10.57 2.82
N PRO A 629 -6.61 -9.52 3.65
CA PRO A 629 -7.59 -8.44 3.68
C PRO A 629 -7.58 -7.64 2.38
N PRO A 630 -8.72 -7.00 2.02
CA PRO A 630 -8.74 -6.02 0.96
C PRO A 630 -7.88 -4.81 1.36
N ALA A 631 -7.22 -4.21 0.38
CA ALA A 631 -6.44 -3.00 0.54
C ALA A 631 -6.78 -2.01 -0.58
N THR A 632 -6.78 -0.73 -0.23
CA THR A 632 -7.00 0.39 -1.14
C THR A 632 -5.75 1.28 -1.15
N LEU A 633 -5.25 1.61 -2.33
CA LEU A 633 -4.16 2.54 -2.54
C LEU A 633 -4.68 3.71 -3.38
N HIS A 634 -4.76 4.88 -2.77
CA HIS A 634 -4.89 6.16 -3.46
C HIS A 634 -3.46 6.68 -3.72
N LEU A 635 -3.09 6.89 -4.98
CA LEU A 635 -1.72 7.14 -5.40
C LEU A 635 -1.64 8.48 -6.14
N GLU A 636 -1.05 9.48 -5.49
CA GLU A 636 -0.75 10.79 -6.08
C GLU A 636 0.69 10.79 -6.61
N THR A 637 0.88 11.14 -7.88
CA THR A 637 2.19 11.09 -8.54
C THR A 637 2.53 12.36 -9.32
N GLN A 638 3.81 12.73 -9.30
CA GLN A 638 4.38 13.83 -10.08
C GLN A 638 5.71 13.38 -10.70
N SER A 639 5.82 13.40 -12.03
CA SER A 639 6.95 12.80 -12.74
C SER A 639 7.17 13.37 -14.16
N THR A 640 8.21 12.89 -14.85
CA THR A 640 8.25 12.95 -16.32
C THR A 640 7.45 11.78 -16.90
N ILE A 641 6.91 11.95 -18.12
CA ILE A 641 6.19 10.87 -18.82
C ILE A 641 7.10 9.63 -18.96
N THR A 642 8.37 9.83 -19.31
CA THR A 642 9.39 8.77 -19.39
C THR A 642 9.61 8.05 -18.06
N ALA A 643 9.59 8.75 -16.92
CA ALA A 643 9.73 8.13 -15.60
C ALA A 643 8.50 7.28 -15.22
N ALA A 644 7.28 7.78 -15.46
CA ALA A 644 6.06 7.01 -15.25
C ALA A 644 6.05 5.72 -16.10
N LEU A 645 6.33 5.83 -17.40
CA LEU A 645 6.45 4.69 -18.31
C LEU A 645 7.56 3.72 -17.86
N SER A 646 8.70 4.23 -17.38
CA SER A 646 9.82 3.41 -16.90
C SER A 646 9.52 2.63 -15.61
N ILE A 647 8.60 3.12 -14.76
CA ILE A 647 8.07 2.37 -13.61
C ILE A 647 7.04 1.32 -14.04
N LEU A 648 6.12 1.67 -14.94
CA LEU A 648 5.11 0.75 -15.48
C LEU A 648 5.71 -0.39 -16.33
N ASP A 649 6.92 -0.22 -16.85
CA ASP A 649 7.63 -1.27 -17.57
C ASP A 649 8.44 -2.23 -16.66
N GLN A 650 8.45 -2.01 -15.34
CA GLN A 650 9.08 -2.96 -14.41
C GLN A 650 8.27 -4.26 -14.25
N PRO A 651 8.91 -5.39 -13.93
CA PRO A 651 8.22 -6.62 -13.55
C PRO A 651 7.34 -6.40 -12.31
N PRO A 652 6.15 -7.04 -12.23
CA PRO A 652 5.64 -8.08 -13.12
C PRO A 652 4.95 -7.54 -14.40
N TRP A 653 4.70 -6.24 -14.48
CA TRP A 653 3.83 -5.64 -15.48
C TRP A 653 4.47 -5.56 -16.87
N SER A 654 5.61 -4.87 -16.99
CA SER A 654 6.35 -4.72 -18.26
C SER A 654 5.45 -4.33 -19.44
N PHE A 655 4.54 -3.38 -19.23
CA PHE A 655 3.49 -3.05 -20.19
C PHE A 655 4.03 -2.43 -21.49
N ILE A 656 5.11 -1.67 -21.43
CA ILE A 656 5.60 -0.85 -22.56
C ILE A 656 6.43 -1.70 -23.51
N SER A 657 7.33 -2.52 -22.95
CA SER A 657 8.11 -3.53 -23.66
C SER A 657 7.23 -4.65 -24.25
N LYS A 658 6.20 -5.12 -23.54
CA LYS A 658 5.18 -6.06 -24.09
C LYS A 658 4.40 -5.47 -25.26
N ALA A 659 4.21 -4.15 -25.30
CA ALA A 659 3.59 -3.43 -26.43
C ALA A 659 4.57 -3.12 -27.58
N GLY A 660 5.84 -3.56 -27.49
CA GLY A 660 6.86 -3.29 -28.51
C GLY A 660 7.25 -1.82 -28.61
N ARG A 661 7.19 -1.06 -27.50
CA ARG A 661 7.52 0.37 -27.42
C ARG A 661 8.67 0.61 -26.44
N GLU A 662 9.32 1.76 -26.59
CA GLU A 662 10.30 2.26 -25.63
C GLU A 662 9.64 3.26 -24.66
N VAL A 663 10.11 3.31 -23.42
CA VAL A 663 9.63 4.25 -22.38
C VAL A 663 9.95 5.72 -22.72
N THR A 664 10.87 5.94 -23.65
CA THR A 664 11.27 7.21 -24.27
C THR A 664 10.27 7.75 -25.30
N MET A 665 9.21 7.00 -25.66
CA MET A 665 8.31 7.33 -26.78
C MET A 665 7.60 8.68 -26.68
N ALA A 666 7.50 9.24 -25.47
CA ALA A 666 7.03 10.61 -25.24
C ALA A 666 7.82 11.27 -24.09
N GLN A 667 8.05 12.57 -24.25
CA GLN A 667 8.65 13.48 -23.27
C GLN A 667 7.58 14.47 -22.78
N GLY A 668 7.79 15.06 -21.62
CA GLY A 668 6.84 15.95 -20.94
C GLY A 668 6.73 15.61 -19.45
N ARG A 669 5.85 16.32 -18.72
CA ARG A 669 5.51 16.03 -17.32
C ARG A 669 4.16 15.33 -17.22
N ALA A 670 4.01 14.49 -16.21
CA ALA A 670 2.76 13.83 -15.84
C ALA A 670 2.46 14.10 -14.36
N ARG A 671 1.23 14.54 -14.09
CA ARG A 671 0.62 14.50 -12.75
C ARG A 671 -0.53 13.49 -12.84
N ALA A 672 -0.46 12.40 -12.09
CA ALA A 672 -1.46 11.34 -12.14
C ALA A 672 -1.97 10.95 -10.75
N SER A 673 -3.28 10.80 -10.64
CA SER A 673 -4.01 10.25 -9.50
C SER A 673 -4.51 8.86 -9.87
N ALA A 674 -4.42 7.89 -8.95
CA ALA A 674 -4.91 6.54 -9.19
C ALA A 674 -5.50 5.89 -7.93
N ASP A 675 -6.70 5.34 -8.04
CA ASP A 675 -7.34 4.56 -6.98
C ASP A 675 -7.32 3.07 -7.35
N VAL A 676 -6.56 2.28 -6.58
CA VAL A 676 -6.31 0.86 -6.85
C VAL A 676 -6.81 -0.01 -5.69
N GLN A 677 -7.64 -1.02 -5.99
CA GLN A 677 -8.22 -1.94 -5.01
C GLN A 677 -7.80 -3.39 -5.31
N PHE A 678 -7.19 -4.04 -4.31
CA PHE A 678 -6.60 -5.38 -4.43
C PHE A 678 -6.69 -6.15 -3.11
N ARG A 679 -6.29 -7.43 -3.11
CA ARG A 679 -6.23 -8.28 -1.90
C ARG A 679 -4.78 -8.62 -1.57
N LEU A 680 -4.41 -8.53 -0.30
CA LEU A 680 -3.04 -8.84 0.15
C LEU A 680 -2.80 -10.36 0.18
N ARG A 681 -2.46 -10.94 -0.97
CA ARG A 681 -2.17 -12.36 -1.18
C ARG A 681 -0.81 -12.57 -1.88
N PRO A 682 -0.12 -13.72 -1.71
CA PRO A 682 1.25 -13.90 -2.21
C PRO A 682 1.41 -13.95 -3.74
N ARG A 683 0.31 -14.14 -4.48
CA ARG A 683 0.28 -14.31 -5.93
C ARG A 683 -1.10 -13.92 -6.47
N GLU A 684 -1.14 -13.07 -7.49
CA GLU A 684 -2.39 -12.60 -8.11
C GLU A 684 -2.74 -13.44 -9.34
N ASP A 685 -3.16 -14.69 -9.11
CA ASP A 685 -3.82 -15.46 -10.16
C ASP A 685 -5.30 -15.03 -10.27
N GLY A 686 -5.71 -14.54 -11.45
CA GLY A 686 -7.10 -14.55 -11.92
C GLY A 686 -8.10 -13.49 -11.41
N ASP A 687 -7.85 -12.77 -10.32
CA ASP A 687 -8.76 -11.69 -9.90
C ASP A 687 -8.50 -10.40 -10.70
N ARG A 688 -9.56 -9.71 -11.10
CA ARG A 688 -9.46 -8.35 -11.65
C ARG A 688 -9.13 -7.39 -10.52
N VAL A 689 -7.90 -6.87 -10.51
CA VAL A 689 -7.57 -5.64 -9.77
C VAL A 689 -8.46 -4.53 -10.33
N LEU A 690 -9.19 -3.84 -9.45
CA LEU A 690 -9.95 -2.65 -9.84
C LEU A 690 -9.01 -1.45 -9.74
N PHE A 691 -8.92 -0.68 -10.81
CA PHE A 691 -8.14 0.56 -10.85
C PHE A 691 -8.90 1.61 -11.66
N ASP A 692 -8.81 2.85 -11.20
CA ASP A 692 -9.10 4.05 -11.98
C ASP A 692 -7.84 4.91 -11.95
N VAL A 693 -7.44 5.46 -13.09
CA VAL A 693 -6.27 6.33 -13.22
C VAL A 693 -6.65 7.54 -14.06
N THR A 694 -6.39 8.74 -13.55
CA THR A 694 -6.47 9.98 -14.32
C THR A 694 -5.13 10.71 -14.29
N ALA A 695 -4.74 11.35 -15.40
CA ALA A 695 -3.54 12.17 -15.42
C ALA A 695 -3.66 13.39 -16.34
N ASP A 696 -3.13 14.52 -15.87
CA ASP A 696 -2.85 15.68 -16.72
C ASP A 696 -1.39 15.59 -17.19
N LEU A 697 -1.21 15.46 -18.51
CA LEU A 697 0.07 15.40 -19.21
C LEU A 697 0.39 16.78 -19.79
N THR A 698 1.56 17.34 -19.51
CA THR A 698 1.94 18.71 -19.91
C THR A 698 3.30 18.77 -20.57
N GLU A 699 3.53 19.78 -21.43
CA GLU A 699 4.74 19.91 -22.26
C GLU A 699 5.02 18.65 -23.10
N VAL A 700 3.96 17.99 -23.59
CA VAL A 700 4.05 16.69 -24.25
C VAL A 700 4.73 16.84 -25.61
N ARG A 701 5.78 16.06 -25.86
CA ARG A 701 6.48 15.97 -27.16
C ARG A 701 6.78 14.52 -27.52
N SER A 702 6.57 14.15 -28.77
CA SER A 702 7.12 12.92 -29.37
C SER A 702 7.59 13.15 -30.80
N ASP A 703 8.74 12.60 -31.15
CA ASP A 703 9.27 12.55 -32.52
C ASP A 703 9.21 11.12 -33.11
N VAL A 704 8.62 10.17 -32.38
CA VAL A 704 8.59 8.73 -32.75
C VAL A 704 7.19 8.13 -32.84
N LEU A 705 6.17 8.72 -32.21
CA LEU A 705 4.78 8.26 -32.34
C LEU A 705 4.21 8.46 -33.76
N VAL A 706 4.70 9.46 -34.49
CA VAL A 706 4.41 9.68 -35.92
C VAL A 706 5.72 9.84 -36.68
N PRO A 707 6.19 8.83 -37.43
CA PRO A 707 7.46 8.90 -38.14
C PRO A 707 7.59 10.14 -39.04
N GLY A 708 8.67 10.89 -38.86
CA GLY A 708 8.98 12.09 -39.62
C GLY A 708 8.23 13.36 -39.21
N ARG A 709 7.40 13.35 -38.16
CA ARG A 709 6.69 14.55 -37.66
C ARG A 709 6.65 14.62 -36.13
N THR A 710 7.07 15.75 -35.56
CA THR A 710 6.90 16.04 -34.13
C THR A 710 5.41 16.15 -33.80
N LEU A 711 4.91 15.32 -32.89
CA LEU A 711 3.68 15.57 -32.14
C LEU A 711 4.03 16.40 -30.91
N ALA A 712 3.31 17.50 -30.68
CA ALA A 712 3.49 18.37 -29.52
C ALA A 712 2.14 18.87 -28.96
N ALA A 713 1.94 18.82 -27.64
CA ALA A 713 0.73 19.31 -26.97
C ALA A 713 1.08 20.03 -25.67
N SER A 714 0.42 21.16 -25.39
CA SER A 714 0.65 21.92 -24.16
C SER A 714 0.07 21.21 -22.93
N ALA A 715 -1.13 20.64 -23.09
CA ALA A 715 -1.81 19.81 -22.10
C ALA A 715 -2.65 18.73 -22.81
N LEU A 716 -2.65 17.51 -22.29
CA LEU A 716 -3.54 16.40 -22.67
C LEU A 716 -4.05 15.74 -21.38
N ARG A 717 -5.27 15.21 -21.41
CA ARG A 717 -5.80 14.36 -20.32
C ARG A 717 -5.70 12.90 -20.71
N LEU A 718 -5.24 12.08 -19.77
CA LEU A 718 -5.23 10.62 -19.81
C LEU A 718 -6.28 10.10 -18.81
N SER A 719 -7.03 9.07 -19.20
CA SER A 719 -7.80 8.21 -18.29
C SER A 719 -7.56 6.74 -18.62
N VAL A 720 -7.47 5.88 -17.59
CA VAL A 720 -7.19 4.44 -17.73
C VAL A 720 -8.02 3.65 -16.72
N ASP A 721 -8.72 2.63 -17.21
CA ASP A 721 -9.64 1.79 -16.46
C ASP A 721 -9.53 0.30 -16.92
N PRO A 722 -10.30 -0.65 -16.37
CA PRO A 722 -10.22 -2.05 -16.77
C PRO A 722 -10.78 -2.37 -18.17
N GLU A 723 -11.43 -1.43 -18.85
CA GLU A 723 -11.91 -1.56 -20.24
C GLU A 723 -10.83 -1.09 -21.23
N GLY A 724 -10.16 0.03 -20.94
CA GLY A 724 -9.13 0.60 -21.81
C GLY A 724 -8.41 1.85 -21.30
N LEU A 725 -7.86 2.58 -22.28
CA LEU A 725 -7.10 3.81 -22.11
C LEU A 725 -7.56 4.86 -23.11
N GLU A 726 -7.79 6.07 -22.63
CA GLU A 726 -8.13 7.26 -23.44
C GLU A 726 -7.13 8.39 -23.20
N ILE A 727 -6.69 9.05 -24.27
CA ILE A 727 -5.92 10.30 -24.22
C ILE A 727 -6.63 11.34 -25.08
N THR A 728 -6.99 12.50 -24.52
CA THR A 728 -7.73 13.55 -25.22
C THR A 728 -7.12 14.94 -25.03
N GLY A 729 -7.19 15.78 -26.08
CA GLY A 729 -6.94 17.21 -25.99
C GLY A 729 -6.23 17.85 -27.19
N PRO A 730 -6.00 19.18 -27.12
CA PRO A 730 -5.45 19.96 -28.22
C PRO A 730 -3.97 19.68 -28.43
N MET A 731 -3.62 19.26 -29.65
CA MET A 731 -2.26 18.93 -30.06
C MET A 731 -1.90 19.51 -31.42
N ARG A 732 -0.61 19.50 -31.73
CA ARG A 732 -0.06 19.93 -33.01
C ARG A 732 0.82 18.82 -33.57
N LEU A 733 0.52 18.40 -34.79
CA LEU A 733 1.35 17.50 -35.57
C LEU A 733 2.13 18.32 -36.61
N GLY A 734 3.43 18.44 -36.43
CA GLY A 734 4.26 19.31 -37.26
C GLY A 734 3.88 20.79 -37.07
N ARG A 735 3.30 21.44 -38.09
CA ARG A 735 2.69 22.79 -38.00
C ARG A 735 1.15 22.79 -37.92
N VAL A 736 0.50 21.64 -38.02
CA VAL A 736 -0.96 21.52 -38.10
C VAL A 736 -1.57 21.35 -36.70
N PRO A 737 -2.47 22.26 -36.24
CA PRO A 737 -3.22 22.06 -35.01
C PRO A 737 -4.42 21.12 -35.21
N GLY A 738 -4.81 20.43 -34.14
CA GLY A 738 -6.02 19.64 -34.02
C GLY A 738 -6.40 19.41 -32.55
N ASP A 739 -7.56 18.82 -32.33
CA ASP A 739 -8.06 18.40 -31.02
C ASP A 739 -8.59 16.98 -31.18
N VAL A 740 -7.94 16.01 -30.52
CA VAL A 740 -8.13 14.59 -30.80
C VAL A 740 -8.20 13.74 -29.54
N THR A 741 -8.96 12.65 -29.64
CA THR A 741 -9.07 11.58 -28.65
C THR A 741 -8.50 10.29 -29.24
N PHE A 742 -7.44 9.77 -28.62
CA PHE A 742 -6.90 8.43 -28.83
C PHE A 742 -7.57 7.45 -27.84
N ARG A 743 -7.99 6.28 -28.31
CA ARG A 743 -8.56 5.19 -27.48
C ARG A 743 -7.98 3.83 -27.84
N THR A 744 -7.71 2.99 -26.83
CA THR A 744 -7.34 1.57 -27.01
C THR A 744 -7.94 0.72 -25.90
N GLY A 745 -8.44 -0.48 -26.22
CA GLY A 745 -8.98 -1.42 -25.23
C GLY A 745 -7.93 -2.41 -24.71
N PHE A 746 -8.17 -2.99 -23.53
CA PHE A 746 -7.29 -4.03 -22.94
C PHE A 746 -7.82 -5.47 -23.09
N GLY A 747 -9.06 -5.66 -23.53
CA GLY A 747 -9.65 -6.99 -23.75
C GLY A 747 -8.97 -7.77 -24.88
N PRO A 748 -9.01 -9.12 -24.86
CA PRO A 748 -8.31 -9.95 -25.85
C PRO A 748 -8.76 -9.66 -27.29
N ASP A 749 -10.05 -9.40 -27.51
CA ASP A 749 -10.63 -9.08 -28.82
C ASP A 749 -10.28 -7.66 -29.32
N GLN A 750 -9.72 -6.80 -28.45
CA GLN A 750 -9.31 -5.43 -28.74
C GLN A 750 -7.79 -5.24 -28.65
N SER A 751 -7.03 -6.30 -28.35
CA SER A 751 -5.60 -6.23 -28.07
C SER A 751 -4.82 -5.86 -29.33
N GLY A 752 -4.32 -4.62 -29.37
CA GLY A 752 -3.64 -4.04 -30.53
C GLY A 752 -4.53 -3.30 -31.53
N SER A 753 -5.84 -3.14 -31.26
CA SER A 753 -6.70 -2.21 -32.00
C SER A 753 -6.88 -0.90 -31.23
N ALA A 754 -6.50 0.21 -31.85
CA ALA A 754 -6.66 1.54 -31.29
C ALA A 754 -7.30 2.49 -32.31
N THR A 755 -7.85 3.61 -31.84
CA THR A 755 -8.48 4.63 -32.67
C THR A 755 -7.97 6.01 -32.30
N VAL A 756 -7.90 6.92 -33.28
CA VAL A 756 -7.81 8.36 -33.05
C VAL A 756 -9.00 9.01 -33.75
N THR A 757 -9.77 9.81 -33.02
CA THR A 757 -10.91 10.56 -33.54
C THR A 757 -10.82 12.03 -33.12
N GLY A 758 -11.30 12.97 -33.93
CA GLY A 758 -11.31 14.38 -33.54
C GLY A 758 -11.40 15.37 -34.69
N GLU A 759 -11.02 16.63 -34.43
CA GLU A 759 -10.93 17.69 -35.43
C GLU A 759 -9.46 18.01 -35.77
N ILE A 760 -9.17 18.22 -37.05
CA ILE A 760 -7.87 18.66 -37.55
C ILE A 760 -8.04 19.87 -38.49
N GLU A 761 -7.09 20.81 -38.47
CA GLU A 761 -7.12 21.96 -39.37
C GLU A 761 -6.86 21.54 -40.82
N LEU A 762 -7.74 21.98 -41.73
CA LEU A 762 -7.57 21.87 -43.18
C LEU A 762 -7.24 23.25 -43.75
N SER A 763 -6.02 23.42 -44.23
CA SER A 763 -5.45 24.73 -44.57
C SER A 763 -4.25 24.60 -45.53
N GLU A 764 -3.71 25.73 -45.99
CA GLU A 764 -2.43 25.76 -46.74
C GLU A 764 -1.30 25.06 -45.96
N ARG A 765 -1.18 25.28 -44.65
CA ARG A 765 -0.16 24.61 -43.84
C ARG A 765 -0.39 23.10 -43.70
N PHE A 766 -1.62 22.60 -43.84
CA PHE A 766 -1.90 21.15 -43.92
C PHE A 766 -1.36 20.56 -45.22
N ILE A 767 -1.60 21.22 -46.37
CA ILE A 767 -1.08 20.81 -47.67
C ILE A 767 0.46 20.76 -47.66
N ASP A 768 1.10 21.78 -47.08
CA ASP A 768 2.56 21.85 -46.92
C ASP A 768 3.10 20.76 -45.98
N GLU A 769 2.54 20.63 -44.77
CA GLU A 769 3.08 19.73 -43.73
C GLU A 769 2.94 18.24 -44.11
N PHE A 770 1.91 17.90 -44.88
CA PHE A 770 1.70 16.56 -45.41
C PHE A 770 2.28 16.34 -46.81
N GLY A 771 2.84 17.39 -47.45
CA GLY A 771 3.50 17.29 -48.76
C GLY A 771 2.57 16.88 -49.90
N ILE A 772 1.29 17.27 -49.83
CA ILE A 772 0.21 16.74 -50.69
C ILE A 772 0.34 17.18 -52.16
N GLY A 773 1.21 18.16 -52.46
CA GLY A 773 1.66 18.45 -53.82
C GLY A 773 0.65 19.17 -54.72
N LEU A 774 -0.32 19.87 -54.11
CA LEU A 774 -1.26 20.72 -54.84
C LEU A 774 -0.57 22.01 -55.34
N PRO A 775 -0.98 22.59 -56.49
CA PRO A 775 -0.47 23.87 -56.95
C PRO A 775 -0.72 25.01 -55.94
N PRO A 776 0.22 25.97 -55.79
CA PRO A 776 0.02 27.14 -54.94
C PRO A 776 -1.27 27.90 -55.25
N GLY A 777 -2.01 28.30 -54.21
CA GLY A 777 -3.29 29.01 -54.34
C GLY A 777 -4.50 28.14 -54.77
N MET A 778 -4.32 26.83 -54.97
CA MET A 778 -5.44 25.89 -55.23
C MET A 778 -6.34 25.73 -54.00
N VAL A 779 -5.75 25.75 -52.80
CA VAL A 779 -6.45 25.78 -51.50
C VAL A 779 -5.95 27.02 -50.77
N THR A 780 -6.82 27.86 -50.21
CA THR A 780 -6.39 28.97 -49.33
C THR A 780 -7.32 29.23 -48.14
N GLY A 781 -6.75 29.71 -47.03
CA GLY A 781 -7.43 29.90 -45.75
C GLY A 781 -7.38 28.66 -44.86
N ALA A 782 -8.33 28.56 -43.93
CA ALA A 782 -8.39 27.47 -42.95
C ALA A 782 -9.84 27.10 -42.60
N GLY A 783 -10.07 25.80 -42.43
CA GLY A 783 -11.30 25.22 -41.89
C GLY A 783 -10.98 24.00 -41.04
N ARG A 784 -12.00 23.24 -40.64
CA ARG A 784 -11.84 21.99 -39.87
C ARG A 784 -12.27 20.77 -40.69
N GLY A 785 -11.56 19.67 -40.50
CA GLY A 785 -11.95 18.34 -40.93
C GLY A 785 -12.11 17.43 -39.72
N GLN A 786 -13.17 16.63 -39.69
CA GLN A 786 -13.36 15.61 -38.68
C GLN A 786 -12.69 14.33 -39.17
N ILE A 787 -11.74 13.79 -38.39
CA ILE A 787 -10.86 12.68 -38.76
C ILE A 787 -11.11 11.47 -37.86
N ASP A 788 -11.19 10.29 -38.46
CA ASP A 788 -11.18 8.99 -37.79
C ASP A 788 -10.01 8.16 -38.34
N LEU A 789 -9.21 7.57 -37.45
CA LEU A 789 -8.05 6.76 -37.80
C LEU A 789 -8.09 5.45 -37.01
N ALA A 790 -8.25 4.33 -37.71
CA ALA A 790 -8.16 2.99 -37.13
C ALA A 790 -6.73 2.46 -37.22
N LEU A 791 -6.12 2.24 -36.06
CA LEU A 791 -4.79 1.67 -35.86
C LEU A 791 -4.93 0.17 -35.53
N GLY A 792 -4.09 -0.68 -36.12
CA GLY A 792 -4.15 -2.12 -35.91
C GLY A 792 -2.89 -2.83 -36.42
N GLY A 793 -2.94 -4.17 -36.53
CA GLY A 793 -1.85 -5.01 -37.06
C GLY A 793 -1.56 -4.88 -38.56
N GLY A 794 -1.85 -3.73 -39.16
CA GLY A 794 -1.64 -3.41 -40.58
C GLY A 794 -1.71 -1.90 -40.83
N PRO A 795 -1.55 -1.43 -42.08
CA PRO A 795 -1.54 0.00 -42.40
C PRO A 795 -2.77 0.74 -41.86
N PRO A 796 -2.60 1.80 -41.04
CA PRO A 796 -3.71 2.56 -40.49
C PRO A 796 -4.73 3.01 -41.53
N ARG A 797 -6.02 2.76 -41.27
CA ARG A 797 -7.12 3.20 -42.15
C ARG A 797 -7.63 4.55 -41.68
N PHE A 798 -7.74 5.51 -42.59
CA PHE A 798 -8.23 6.85 -42.26
C PHE A 798 -9.55 7.16 -42.98
N SER A 799 -10.37 7.95 -42.29
CA SER A 799 -11.59 8.63 -42.73
C SER A 799 -11.40 10.10 -42.38
N LEU A 800 -11.73 11.01 -43.30
CA LEU A 800 -11.79 12.43 -43.00
C LEU A 800 -12.94 13.08 -43.78
N THR A 801 -13.74 13.87 -43.07
CA THR A 801 -14.88 14.60 -43.64
C THR A 801 -14.78 16.09 -43.33
N SER A 802 -15.33 16.96 -44.17
CA SER A 802 -15.39 18.41 -43.89
C SER A 802 -16.56 19.08 -44.60
N ASN A 803 -17.10 20.13 -43.97
CA ASN A 803 -18.05 21.06 -44.59
C ASN A 803 -17.37 22.15 -45.46
N LEU A 804 -16.02 22.15 -45.51
CA LEU A 804 -15.16 23.12 -46.20
C LEU A 804 -15.39 24.61 -45.83
N SER A 805 -16.02 24.90 -44.69
CA SER A 805 -16.21 26.27 -44.20
C SER A 805 -14.86 26.95 -43.96
N GLY A 806 -14.71 28.21 -44.39
CA GLY A 806 -13.46 28.97 -44.28
C GLY A 806 -12.40 28.64 -45.35
N ILE A 807 -12.56 27.53 -46.08
CA ILE A 807 -11.60 27.07 -47.10
C ILE A 807 -12.00 27.56 -48.48
N ARG A 808 -11.10 28.28 -49.16
CA ARG A 808 -11.18 28.55 -50.60
C ARG A 808 -10.63 27.36 -51.36
N VAL A 809 -11.33 26.90 -52.41
CA VAL A 809 -10.79 25.91 -53.36
C VAL A 809 -10.91 26.50 -54.77
N SER A 810 -9.83 26.46 -55.55
CA SER A 810 -9.72 27.13 -56.83
C SER A 810 -9.06 26.22 -57.85
N ILE A 811 -9.70 26.02 -59.00
CA ILE A 811 -9.14 25.28 -60.13
C ILE A 811 -9.22 26.20 -61.36
N PRO A 812 -8.25 27.12 -61.53
CA PRO A 812 -8.34 28.17 -62.56
C PRO A 812 -8.54 27.63 -63.97
N SER A 813 -7.91 26.50 -64.32
CA SER A 813 -8.04 25.84 -65.63
C SER A 813 -9.46 25.35 -65.96
N LEU A 814 -10.35 25.25 -64.96
CA LEU A 814 -11.76 24.87 -65.13
C LEU A 814 -12.73 26.02 -64.82
N GLY A 815 -12.23 27.24 -64.59
CA GLY A 815 -13.04 28.40 -64.13
C GLY A 815 -13.59 28.26 -62.71
N TYR A 816 -13.41 27.11 -62.06
CA TYR A 816 -14.02 26.79 -60.77
C TYR A 816 -13.36 27.53 -59.60
N THR A 817 -14.17 28.15 -58.74
CA THR A 817 -13.77 28.66 -57.43
C THR A 817 -14.90 28.47 -56.42
N LYS A 818 -14.63 27.71 -55.36
CA LYS A 818 -15.38 27.74 -54.11
C LYS A 818 -14.83 28.88 -53.23
N PRO A 819 -15.62 29.91 -52.87
CA PRO A 819 -15.20 30.94 -51.92
C PRO A 819 -15.19 30.45 -50.46
N GLN A 820 -14.44 31.13 -49.59
CA GLN A 820 -14.30 30.78 -48.16
C GLN A 820 -15.63 30.81 -47.40
N GLY A 821 -16.48 31.81 -47.68
CA GLY A 821 -17.82 31.96 -47.08
C GLY A 821 -18.91 31.04 -47.64
N SER A 822 -18.53 29.98 -48.37
CA SER A 822 -19.45 28.92 -48.81
C SER A 822 -19.09 27.60 -48.14
N THR A 823 -20.05 26.68 -48.03
CA THR A 823 -19.83 25.30 -47.57
C THR A 823 -19.85 24.32 -48.75
N GLY A 824 -19.62 23.05 -48.45
CA GLY A 824 -19.80 21.91 -49.34
C GLY A 824 -19.72 20.62 -48.53
N ARG A 825 -19.51 19.49 -49.21
CA ARG A 825 -19.19 18.19 -48.62
C ARG A 825 -17.87 17.70 -49.20
N PHE A 826 -16.89 17.48 -48.35
CA PHE A 826 -15.65 16.81 -48.69
C PHE A 826 -15.52 15.53 -47.87
N GLU A 827 -15.13 14.44 -48.53
CA GLU A 827 -14.84 13.15 -47.92
C GLU A 827 -13.54 12.61 -48.53
N ILE A 828 -12.66 12.08 -47.71
CA ILE A 828 -11.48 11.35 -48.16
C ILE A 828 -11.20 10.18 -47.21
N SER A 829 -10.97 8.99 -47.76
CA SER A 829 -10.64 7.81 -46.97
C SER A 829 -9.66 6.88 -47.69
N GLY A 830 -8.91 6.11 -46.92
CA GLY A 830 -7.84 5.28 -47.45
C GLY A 830 -6.94 4.69 -46.37
N GLN A 831 -5.67 4.46 -46.72
CA GLN A 831 -4.70 3.72 -45.91
C GLN A 831 -3.35 4.44 -45.88
N LEU A 832 -2.78 4.59 -44.69
CA LEU A 832 -1.47 5.20 -44.45
C LEU A 832 -0.41 4.09 -44.39
N GLY A 833 0.20 3.78 -45.54
CA GLY A 833 1.42 2.99 -45.62
C GLY A 833 2.65 3.84 -45.92
N GLU A 834 3.78 3.21 -46.26
CA GLU A 834 4.98 3.90 -46.82
C GLU A 834 4.61 4.76 -48.04
N VAL A 835 3.66 4.26 -48.85
CA VAL A 835 2.97 5.01 -49.89
C VAL A 835 1.49 5.12 -49.49
N PRO A 836 0.99 6.31 -49.11
CA PRO A 836 -0.42 6.50 -48.79
C PRO A 836 -1.31 6.22 -50.01
N ARG A 837 -2.40 5.51 -49.77
CA ARG A 837 -3.41 5.14 -50.78
C ARG A 837 -4.74 5.77 -50.41
N VAL A 838 -5.39 6.45 -51.35
CA VAL A 838 -6.72 7.04 -51.17
C VAL A 838 -7.74 6.19 -51.91
N ASP A 839 -8.47 5.36 -51.17
CA ASP A 839 -9.50 4.46 -51.69
C ASP A 839 -10.76 5.23 -52.14
N ARG A 840 -11.02 6.40 -51.55
CA ARG A 840 -12.11 7.30 -51.95
C ARG A 840 -11.72 8.75 -51.71
N VAL A 841 -12.01 9.60 -52.68
CA VAL A 841 -12.16 11.06 -52.52
C VAL A 841 -13.51 11.47 -53.12
N ALA A 842 -14.26 12.31 -52.41
CA ALA A 842 -15.50 12.90 -52.89
C ALA A 842 -15.56 14.39 -52.52
N LEU A 843 -16.00 15.20 -53.48
CA LEU A 843 -16.14 16.65 -53.34
C LEU A 843 -17.43 17.10 -54.03
N ASP A 844 -18.36 17.63 -53.23
CA ASP A 844 -19.57 18.32 -53.69
C ASP A 844 -19.56 19.75 -53.11
N ALA A 845 -19.18 20.73 -53.93
CA ALA A 845 -19.13 22.13 -53.51
C ALA A 845 -19.24 23.08 -54.71
N ALA A 846 -19.91 24.23 -54.53
CA ALA A 846 -19.97 25.33 -55.50
C ALA A 846 -20.22 24.92 -56.97
N GLY A 847 -21.02 23.87 -57.21
CA GLY A 847 -21.35 23.37 -58.55
C GLY A 847 -20.38 22.35 -59.15
N LEU A 848 -19.43 21.82 -58.37
CA LEU A 848 -18.55 20.70 -58.69
C LEU A 848 -18.95 19.44 -57.89
N ASP A 849 -19.34 18.37 -58.58
CA ASP A 849 -19.58 17.00 -58.06
C ASP A 849 -18.49 16.08 -58.64
N ALA A 850 -17.52 15.70 -57.82
CA ALA A 850 -16.39 14.85 -58.21
C ALA A 850 -16.19 13.68 -57.24
N VAL A 851 -16.04 12.46 -57.77
CA VAL A 851 -15.83 11.23 -56.99
C VAL A 851 -14.76 10.36 -57.66
N GLY A 852 -13.77 9.90 -56.89
CA GLY A 852 -12.63 9.13 -57.41
C GLY A 852 -11.78 8.44 -56.36
N GLN A 853 -10.61 7.97 -56.78
CA GLN A 853 -9.54 7.35 -55.96
C GLN A 853 -8.17 7.94 -56.35
N ILE A 854 -7.17 7.91 -55.46
CA ILE A 854 -5.82 8.46 -55.73
C ILE A 854 -4.71 7.49 -55.27
N THR A 855 -3.77 7.22 -56.18
CA THR A 855 -2.48 6.57 -55.92
C THR A 855 -1.33 7.57 -55.98
N LEU A 856 -0.39 7.43 -55.05
CA LEU A 856 0.85 8.20 -55.00
C LEU A 856 2.03 7.36 -55.49
N SER A 857 3.08 8.01 -55.97
CA SER A 857 4.33 7.35 -56.35
C SER A 857 5.17 7.00 -55.11
N PRO A 858 5.91 5.87 -55.09
CA PRO A 858 6.93 5.57 -54.08
C PRO A 858 8.03 6.64 -53.97
N SER A 859 8.24 7.44 -55.03
CA SER A 859 9.16 8.58 -55.02
C SER A 859 8.57 9.88 -54.45
N GLY A 860 7.34 9.83 -53.91
CA GLY A 860 6.52 11.01 -53.62
C GLY A 860 5.85 11.60 -54.88
N GLY A 861 4.77 12.35 -54.63
CA GLY A 861 3.93 12.94 -55.68
C GLY A 861 2.84 12.02 -56.21
N LEU A 862 1.98 12.56 -57.09
CA LEU A 862 0.88 11.83 -57.74
C LEU A 862 1.42 10.74 -58.69
N ASP A 863 0.88 9.51 -58.60
CA ASP A 863 0.91 8.53 -59.70
C ASP A 863 -0.38 8.64 -60.51
N ARG A 864 -1.54 8.57 -59.86
CA ARG A 864 -2.83 8.66 -60.56
C ARG A 864 -3.95 9.16 -59.66
N ALA A 865 -4.83 10.00 -60.20
CA ALA A 865 -6.13 10.28 -59.62
C ALA A 865 -7.20 9.89 -60.64
N GLU A 866 -8.02 8.89 -60.30
CA GLU A 866 -9.06 8.34 -61.17
C GLU A 866 -10.43 8.77 -60.65
N PHE A 867 -11.04 9.74 -61.32
CA PHE A 867 -12.40 10.20 -61.03
C PHE A 867 -13.40 9.45 -61.90
N SER A 868 -14.22 8.62 -61.26
CA SER A 868 -15.35 7.93 -61.91
C SER A 868 -16.42 8.91 -62.39
N ARG A 869 -16.45 10.10 -61.77
CA ARG A 869 -17.30 11.22 -62.15
C ARG A 869 -16.61 12.55 -61.84
N VAL A 870 -16.67 13.48 -62.79
CA VAL A 870 -16.49 14.92 -62.59
C VAL A 870 -17.64 15.63 -63.30
N ARG A 871 -18.44 16.39 -62.55
CA ARG A 871 -19.52 17.23 -63.04
C ARG A 871 -19.28 18.66 -62.59
N LEU A 872 -19.33 19.62 -63.51
CA LEU A 872 -19.05 21.03 -63.23
C LEU A 872 -19.99 21.95 -64.01
N GLY A 873 -20.60 22.91 -63.31
CA GLY A 873 -21.30 24.06 -63.90
C GLY A 873 -22.46 23.75 -64.85
N GLY A 874 -22.95 22.50 -64.87
CA GLY A 874 -23.92 22.02 -65.87
C GLY A 874 -23.37 21.90 -67.29
N TRP A 875 -22.06 22.07 -67.50
CA TRP A 875 -21.39 22.04 -68.80
C TRP A 875 -20.41 20.87 -68.96
N LEU A 876 -19.88 20.32 -67.87
CA LEU A 876 -19.04 19.11 -67.86
C LEU A 876 -19.75 17.98 -67.12
N ASN A 877 -19.70 16.77 -67.67
CA ASN A 877 -20.09 15.53 -67.00
C ASN A 877 -19.32 14.34 -67.61
N SER A 878 -18.18 13.97 -67.02
CA SER A 878 -17.33 12.88 -67.54
C SER A 878 -16.53 12.18 -66.42
N PRO A 879 -16.18 10.89 -66.56
CA PRO A 879 -14.99 10.36 -65.89
C PRO A 879 -13.72 11.08 -66.36
N ALA A 880 -12.73 11.21 -65.48
CA ALA A 880 -11.44 11.83 -65.79
C ALA A 880 -10.31 11.20 -64.98
N THR A 881 -9.15 10.99 -65.59
CA THR A 881 -7.95 10.48 -64.93
C THR A 881 -6.82 11.50 -65.07
N LEU A 882 -6.24 11.93 -63.94
CA LEU A 882 -4.99 12.66 -63.92
C LEU A 882 -3.85 11.65 -63.75
N VAL A 883 -2.88 11.64 -64.66
CA VAL A 883 -1.70 10.77 -64.57
C VAL A 883 -0.48 11.59 -64.22
N GLY A 884 0.22 11.15 -63.17
CA GLY A 884 1.47 11.72 -62.68
C GLY A 884 2.57 11.72 -63.73
N ARG A 885 3.46 12.71 -63.63
CA ARG A 885 4.62 12.89 -64.51
C ARG A 885 5.83 13.24 -63.63
N ARG A 886 6.99 13.53 -64.25
CA ARG A 886 8.19 13.97 -63.52
C ARG A 886 7.84 15.16 -62.59
N PRO A 887 8.49 15.30 -61.42
CA PRO A 887 8.26 16.42 -60.51
C PRO A 887 8.28 17.78 -61.22
N ASN A 888 7.41 18.69 -60.76
CA ASN A 888 7.19 20.02 -61.33
C ASN A 888 6.76 20.05 -62.82
N ARG A 889 6.19 18.96 -63.35
CA ARG A 889 5.44 18.97 -64.62
C ARG A 889 3.94 18.78 -64.36
N PRO A 890 3.05 19.56 -65.02
CA PRO A 890 1.61 19.33 -64.97
C PRO A 890 1.26 17.89 -65.39
N PRO A 891 0.29 17.23 -64.71
CA PRO A 891 -0.12 15.86 -65.02
C PRO A 891 -0.74 15.76 -66.42
N GLU A 892 -0.76 14.55 -66.97
CA GLU A 892 -1.56 14.26 -68.16
C GLU A 892 -3.04 14.18 -67.77
N VAL A 893 -3.93 14.80 -68.54
CA VAL A 893 -5.39 14.72 -68.31
C VAL A 893 -6.02 13.78 -69.33
N ARG A 894 -6.59 12.66 -68.88
CA ARG A 894 -7.34 11.72 -69.71
C ARG A 894 -8.82 11.86 -69.43
N VAL A 895 -9.62 12.20 -70.44
CA VAL A 895 -11.09 12.24 -70.38
C VAL A 895 -11.59 11.07 -71.21
N SER A 896 -12.35 10.15 -70.62
CA SER A 896 -12.59 8.82 -71.21
C SER A 896 -14.02 8.54 -71.69
N GLY A 897 -14.96 9.48 -71.52
CA GLY A 897 -16.32 9.37 -72.05
C GLY A 897 -17.15 10.63 -71.78
N GLY A 898 -18.44 10.45 -71.52
CA GLY A 898 -19.30 11.52 -71.01
C GLY A 898 -19.61 12.65 -72.01
N THR A 899 -19.97 13.80 -71.47
CA THR A 899 -20.51 14.94 -72.22
C THR A 899 -19.91 16.28 -71.81
N LEU A 900 -19.67 17.15 -72.79
CA LEU A 900 -19.22 18.53 -72.60
C LEU A 900 -20.11 19.47 -73.44
N ASP A 901 -20.55 20.60 -72.87
CA ASP A 901 -21.43 21.59 -73.51
C ASP A 901 -20.77 22.97 -73.59
N LEU A 902 -20.19 23.32 -74.74
CA LEU A 902 -19.45 24.56 -74.94
C LEU A 902 -20.31 25.82 -74.82
N ARG A 903 -21.64 25.71 -75.00
CA ARG A 903 -22.57 26.85 -74.84
C ARG A 903 -22.65 27.37 -73.40
N ARG A 904 -22.24 26.54 -72.43
CA ARG A 904 -22.31 26.78 -70.98
C ARG A 904 -20.95 26.66 -70.30
N ALA A 905 -19.92 26.28 -71.04
CA ALA A 905 -18.57 26.16 -70.52
C ALA A 905 -18.04 27.55 -70.17
N GLN A 906 -17.43 27.65 -68.99
CA GLN A 906 -16.77 28.85 -68.49
C GLN A 906 -15.33 28.48 -68.20
N PHE A 907 -14.49 28.50 -69.23
CA PHE A 907 -13.07 28.18 -69.07
C PHE A 907 -12.34 29.38 -68.46
N GLY A 908 -11.53 29.15 -67.44
CA GLY A 908 -10.71 30.22 -66.86
C GLY A 908 -9.55 30.61 -67.78
N GLY A 909 -9.01 31.82 -67.55
CA GLY A 909 -7.95 32.40 -68.38
C GLY A 909 -6.73 31.49 -68.53
N SER A 910 -6.22 31.36 -69.76
CA SER A 910 -5.15 30.44 -70.16
C SER A 910 -3.75 30.87 -69.72
N GLY A 911 -3.56 31.17 -68.43
CA GLY A 911 -2.36 31.78 -67.85
C GLY A 911 -1.25 30.81 -67.40
N GLY A 912 -1.33 29.52 -67.73
CA GLY A 912 -0.32 28.53 -67.32
C GLY A 912 -0.18 27.37 -68.30
N GLU A 913 1.00 26.73 -68.34
CA GLU A 913 1.23 25.54 -69.15
C GLU A 913 0.33 24.39 -68.68
N GLY A 914 -0.62 23.99 -69.53
CA GLY A 914 -1.37 22.74 -69.34
C GLY A 914 -0.53 21.53 -69.70
N GLY A 915 -0.78 20.40 -69.03
CA GLY A 915 -0.22 19.11 -69.43
C GLY A 915 -0.76 18.61 -70.78
N PRO A 916 -0.26 17.49 -71.31
CA PRO A 916 -0.90 16.81 -72.43
C PRO A 916 -2.30 16.33 -72.02
N MET A 917 -3.25 16.38 -72.94
CA MET A 917 -4.64 16.05 -72.68
C MET A 917 -5.19 15.11 -73.76
N THR A 918 -5.64 13.92 -73.35
CA THR A 918 -6.23 12.91 -74.23
C THR A 918 -7.73 12.89 -73.97
N VAL A 919 -8.54 13.37 -74.92
CA VAL A 919 -9.97 13.65 -74.71
C VAL A 919 -10.83 12.79 -75.62
N SER A 920 -11.54 11.83 -75.02
CA SER A 920 -12.59 11.02 -75.64
C SER A 920 -13.93 11.38 -75.00
N LEU A 921 -14.86 11.94 -75.78
CA LEU A 921 -16.19 12.34 -75.34
C LEU A 921 -17.26 11.57 -76.13
N SER A 922 -18.32 11.14 -75.45
CA SER A 922 -19.50 10.57 -76.13
C SER A 922 -20.23 11.64 -76.95
N ARG A 923 -20.32 12.88 -76.40
CA ARG A 923 -20.92 14.04 -77.07
C ARG A 923 -20.28 15.36 -76.59
N LEU A 924 -19.82 16.17 -77.54
CA LEU A 924 -19.41 17.56 -77.35
C LEU A 924 -20.46 18.47 -78.03
N GLN A 925 -21.28 19.16 -77.26
CA GLN A 925 -22.26 20.12 -77.79
C GLN A 925 -21.54 21.45 -78.10
N VAL A 926 -21.74 22.00 -79.31
CA VAL A 926 -21.05 23.21 -79.80
C VAL A 926 -22.02 24.38 -79.91
N THR A 927 -23.18 24.17 -80.51
CA THR A 927 -24.30 25.14 -80.62
C THR A 927 -25.62 24.43 -80.34
N GLU A 928 -26.77 25.11 -80.45
CA GLU A 928 -28.08 24.42 -80.38
C GLU A 928 -28.19 23.30 -81.44
N GLY A 929 -27.79 23.59 -82.69
CA GLY A 929 -27.94 22.67 -83.83
C GLY A 929 -26.81 21.67 -84.02
N ILE A 930 -25.65 21.86 -83.38
CA ILE A 930 -24.42 21.11 -83.69
C ILE A 930 -23.85 20.45 -82.43
N ALA A 931 -23.75 19.12 -82.48
CA ALA A 931 -22.97 18.30 -81.56
C ALA A 931 -21.94 17.47 -82.33
N LEU A 932 -20.77 17.26 -81.72
CA LEU A 932 -19.73 16.36 -82.18
C LEU A 932 -19.77 15.08 -81.33
N THR A 933 -20.16 13.97 -81.94
CA THR A 933 -20.32 12.67 -81.27
C THR A 933 -19.14 11.74 -81.54
N GLY A 934 -18.81 10.87 -80.60
CA GLY A 934 -17.64 9.98 -80.71
C GLY A 934 -16.32 10.75 -80.83
N PHE A 935 -16.26 11.96 -80.27
CA PHE A 935 -15.15 12.89 -80.36
C PHE A 935 -13.92 12.30 -79.67
N ARG A 936 -12.80 12.24 -80.38
CA ARG A 936 -11.49 11.84 -79.85
C ARG A 936 -10.44 12.83 -80.30
N GLY A 937 -9.67 13.39 -79.38
CA GLY A 937 -8.57 14.29 -79.70
C GLY A 937 -7.43 14.28 -78.70
N GLU A 938 -6.26 14.67 -79.18
CA GLU A 938 -5.04 14.84 -78.41
C GLU A 938 -4.62 16.31 -78.45
N PHE A 939 -4.39 16.89 -77.27
CA PHE A 939 -4.15 18.31 -77.07
C PHE A 939 -2.96 18.56 -76.14
N SER A 940 -2.38 19.75 -76.24
CA SER A 940 -1.29 20.23 -75.39
C SER A 940 -1.56 21.66 -74.93
N GLY A 941 -1.21 21.98 -73.69
CA GLY A 941 -1.16 23.35 -73.18
C GLY A 941 0.21 24.04 -73.39
N ALA A 942 1.25 23.31 -73.80
CA ALA A 942 2.58 23.87 -74.03
C ALA A 942 2.57 24.74 -75.31
N GLY A 943 2.94 26.01 -75.16
CA GLY A 943 2.81 27.02 -76.23
C GLY A 943 1.38 27.56 -76.43
N GLY A 944 0.45 27.29 -75.51
CA GLY A 944 -0.98 27.58 -75.65
C GLY A 944 -1.75 26.40 -76.24
N PHE A 945 -3.09 26.42 -76.12
CA PHE A 945 -3.93 25.26 -76.46
C PHE A 945 -3.85 24.90 -77.96
N ASN A 946 -3.22 23.75 -78.24
CA ASN A 946 -3.06 23.20 -79.58
C ASN A 946 -3.38 21.70 -79.60
N GLY A 947 -3.69 21.14 -80.76
CA GLY A 947 -3.98 19.70 -80.89
C GLY A 947 -4.75 19.32 -82.14
N SER A 948 -5.23 18.07 -82.17
CA SER A 948 -6.06 17.53 -83.26
C SER A 948 -7.15 16.61 -82.74
N PHE A 949 -8.25 16.50 -83.48
CA PHE A 949 -9.38 15.64 -83.14
C PHE A 949 -10.06 15.01 -84.36
N THR A 950 -10.79 13.94 -84.10
CA THR A 950 -11.74 13.30 -85.02
C THR A 950 -13.10 13.22 -84.34
N ALA A 951 -14.18 13.43 -85.08
CA ALA A 951 -15.54 13.35 -84.54
C ALA A 951 -16.56 13.14 -85.67
N GLN A 952 -17.79 12.76 -85.31
CA GLN A 952 -18.93 12.77 -86.21
C GLN A 952 -19.82 13.99 -85.94
N VAL A 953 -20.22 14.73 -86.97
CA VAL A 953 -21.22 15.79 -86.83
C VAL A 953 -22.59 15.14 -86.63
N ASN A 954 -23.27 15.43 -85.51
CA ASN A 954 -24.61 14.96 -85.16
C ASN A 954 -24.85 13.43 -85.33
N GLY A 955 -23.80 12.60 -85.17
CA GLY A 955 -23.87 11.15 -85.37
C GLY A 955 -23.72 10.67 -86.82
N GLY A 956 -23.57 11.59 -87.78
CA GLY A 956 -23.40 11.30 -89.21
C GLY A 956 -21.95 11.37 -89.67
N ALA A 957 -21.63 12.39 -90.47
CA ALA A 957 -20.38 12.47 -91.21
C ALA A 957 -19.13 12.70 -90.33
N GLU A 958 -18.04 11.98 -90.64
CA GLU A 958 -16.74 12.20 -90.01
C GLU A 958 -16.13 13.54 -90.44
N ILE A 959 -15.61 14.27 -89.45
CA ILE A 959 -14.73 15.42 -89.61
C ILE A 959 -13.41 15.17 -88.89
N ARG A 960 -12.35 15.79 -89.40
CA ARG A 960 -11.05 15.89 -88.72
C ARG A 960 -10.76 17.36 -88.45
N GLY A 961 -10.39 17.68 -87.23
CA GLY A 961 -10.11 19.04 -86.81
C GLY A 961 -8.70 19.19 -86.26
N SER A 962 -8.17 20.41 -86.36
CA SER A 962 -7.01 20.85 -85.59
C SER A 962 -7.34 22.16 -84.88
N VAL A 963 -6.70 22.36 -83.73
CA VAL A 963 -6.86 23.56 -82.91
C VAL A 963 -5.50 24.20 -82.67
N ALA A 964 -5.46 25.52 -82.62
CA ALA A 964 -4.24 26.29 -82.39
C ALA A 964 -4.56 27.61 -81.64
N PRO A 965 -3.57 28.20 -80.95
CA PRO A 965 -3.72 29.54 -80.36
C PRO A 965 -3.99 30.58 -81.44
N GLY A 966 -4.93 31.47 -81.19
CA GLY A 966 -5.27 32.62 -82.03
C GLY A 966 -5.47 33.89 -81.20
N GLY A 967 -5.60 35.04 -81.87
CA GLY A 967 -5.88 36.30 -81.20
C GLY A 967 -7.22 36.24 -80.45
N GLY A 968 -7.17 36.27 -79.11
CA GLY A 968 -8.37 36.24 -78.25
C GLY A 968 -8.98 34.85 -78.01
N GLY A 969 -8.32 33.74 -78.36
CA GLY A 969 -8.82 32.40 -78.02
C GLY A 969 -8.26 31.28 -78.89
N THR A 970 -9.00 30.18 -78.99
CA THR A 970 -8.63 29.01 -79.81
C THR A 970 -9.19 29.13 -81.22
N ALA A 971 -8.31 29.12 -82.23
CA ALA A 971 -8.70 28.95 -83.63
C ALA A 971 -8.86 27.46 -83.95
N VAL A 972 -9.83 27.12 -84.80
CA VAL A 972 -10.17 25.74 -85.17
C VAL A 972 -10.21 25.61 -86.69
N ARG A 973 -9.52 24.61 -87.24
CA ARG A 973 -9.68 24.18 -88.64
C ARG A 973 -10.40 22.84 -88.66
N ILE A 974 -11.33 22.65 -89.60
CA ILE A 974 -12.15 21.46 -89.78
C ILE A 974 -12.09 21.05 -91.24
N VAL A 975 -11.69 19.81 -91.52
CA VAL A 975 -11.64 19.23 -92.86
C VAL A 975 -12.46 17.94 -92.95
N SER A 976 -13.01 17.65 -94.13
CA SER A 976 -13.67 16.36 -94.42
C SER A 976 -13.61 16.01 -95.90
N ASN A 977 -13.63 14.72 -96.20
CA ASN A 977 -13.66 14.18 -97.56
C ASN A 977 -15.09 13.99 -98.11
N ASN A 978 -16.13 14.39 -97.34
CA ASN A 978 -17.52 14.36 -97.79
C ASN A 978 -18.29 15.57 -97.23
N ALA A 979 -18.06 16.73 -97.85
CA ALA A 979 -18.66 18.02 -97.49
C ALA A 979 -20.19 17.96 -97.48
N GLY A 980 -20.80 17.33 -98.48
CA GLY A 980 -22.24 17.14 -98.57
C GLY A 980 -22.82 16.47 -97.32
N ALA A 981 -22.25 15.33 -96.93
CA ALA A 981 -22.69 14.63 -95.72
C ALA A 981 -22.46 15.44 -94.43
N VAL A 982 -21.42 16.28 -94.35
CA VAL A 982 -21.19 17.18 -93.20
C VAL A 982 -22.29 18.25 -93.11
N ILE A 983 -22.64 18.88 -94.23
CA ILE A 983 -23.67 19.94 -94.29
C ILE A 983 -25.06 19.36 -94.02
N SER A 984 -25.36 18.17 -94.54
CA SER A 984 -26.57 17.40 -94.21
C SER A 984 -26.61 16.99 -92.74
N SER A 985 -25.49 16.54 -92.16
CA SER A 985 -25.42 16.21 -90.73
C SER A 985 -25.61 17.44 -89.84
N ALA A 986 -25.11 18.61 -90.25
CA ALA A 986 -25.34 19.90 -89.58
C ALA A 986 -26.79 20.43 -89.74
N GLY A 987 -27.59 19.83 -90.61
CA GLY A 987 -29.00 20.21 -90.86
C GLY A 987 -29.16 21.49 -91.67
N TRP A 988 -28.14 21.95 -92.40
CA TRP A 988 -28.16 23.20 -93.17
C TRP A 988 -28.70 23.03 -94.61
N LEU A 989 -28.57 21.83 -95.18
CA LEU A 989 -29.05 21.44 -96.50
C LEU A 989 -29.40 19.95 -96.46
N GLU A 990 -30.53 19.53 -96.99
CA GLU A 990 -30.99 18.15 -96.78
C GLU A 990 -30.13 17.12 -97.54
N ASN A 991 -29.95 17.29 -98.85
CA ASN A 991 -29.42 16.25 -99.74
C ASN A 991 -28.11 16.65 -100.46
N GLY A 992 -27.05 16.86 -99.68
CA GLY A 992 -25.69 17.10 -100.18
C GLY A 992 -24.87 15.81 -100.32
N VAL A 993 -24.22 15.60 -101.47
CA VAL A 993 -23.45 14.39 -101.81
C VAL A 993 -22.02 14.72 -102.23
N GLY A 994 -21.04 14.22 -101.47
CA GLY A 994 -19.62 14.27 -101.81
C GLY A 994 -18.97 15.64 -101.64
N GLY A 995 -17.86 15.84 -102.37
CA GLY A 995 -17.01 17.02 -102.26
C GLY A 995 -16.10 17.03 -101.02
N THR A 996 -15.06 17.85 -101.04
CA THR A 996 -14.17 18.07 -99.88
C THR A 996 -14.51 19.38 -99.17
N LEU A 997 -14.35 19.41 -97.85
CA LEU A 997 -14.58 20.58 -96.99
C LEU A 997 -13.25 21.01 -96.35
N ASP A 998 -13.00 22.31 -96.32
CA ASP A 998 -11.96 22.96 -95.51
C ASP A 998 -12.54 24.24 -94.90
N ALA A 999 -12.75 24.25 -93.59
CA ALA A 999 -13.33 25.37 -92.84
C ALA A 999 -12.40 25.81 -91.71
N THR A 1000 -12.26 27.12 -91.52
CA THR A 1000 -11.48 27.71 -90.42
C THR A 1000 -12.36 28.67 -89.63
N LEU A 1001 -12.39 28.49 -88.31
CA LEU A 1001 -13.10 29.32 -87.34
C LEU A 1001 -12.07 30.06 -86.48
N THR A 1002 -12.20 31.38 -86.38
CA THR A 1002 -11.37 32.25 -85.54
C THR A 1002 -12.24 32.94 -84.48
N PRO A 1003 -11.78 33.07 -83.22
CA PRO A 1003 -12.52 33.78 -82.17
C PRO A 1003 -12.84 35.23 -82.57
N ALA A 1004 -14.07 35.67 -82.29
CA ALA A 1004 -14.53 37.02 -82.63
C ALA A 1004 -14.62 37.97 -81.40
N GLY A 1005 -13.81 37.72 -80.37
CA GLY A 1005 -13.67 38.56 -79.17
C GLY A 1005 -14.72 38.36 -78.07
N ALA A 1006 -15.87 37.74 -78.38
CA ALA A 1006 -16.87 37.31 -77.40
C ALA A 1006 -16.90 35.79 -77.28
N GLU A 1007 -17.14 35.28 -76.06
CA GLU A 1007 -17.22 33.82 -75.81
C GLU A 1007 -18.38 33.19 -76.59
N GLY A 1008 -18.12 32.04 -77.22
CA GLY A 1008 -19.07 31.38 -78.11
C GLY A 1008 -19.28 32.02 -79.50
N VAL A 1009 -18.60 33.13 -79.82
CA VAL A 1009 -18.72 33.82 -81.12
C VAL A 1009 -17.47 33.59 -81.98
N TYR A 1010 -17.68 33.08 -83.19
CA TYR A 1010 -16.60 32.73 -84.12
C TYR A 1010 -16.84 33.30 -85.51
N ASP A 1011 -15.84 33.97 -86.06
CA ASP A 1011 -15.79 34.33 -87.49
C ASP A 1011 -15.22 33.15 -88.27
N GLY A 1012 -16.02 32.65 -89.22
CA GLY A 1012 -15.75 31.45 -90.00
C GLY A 1012 -15.56 31.73 -91.49
N ARG A 1013 -14.65 30.97 -92.10
CA ARG A 1013 -14.53 30.83 -93.55
C ARG A 1013 -14.55 29.36 -93.91
N ALA A 1014 -15.41 28.96 -94.84
CA ALA A 1014 -15.47 27.60 -95.38
C ALA A 1014 -15.27 27.61 -96.89
N ARG A 1015 -14.51 26.63 -97.38
CA ARG A 1015 -14.41 26.26 -98.79
C ARG A 1015 -14.86 24.81 -98.96
N ILE A 1016 -15.67 24.58 -99.98
CA ILE A 1016 -16.12 23.26 -100.40
C ILE A 1016 -15.75 23.08 -101.87
N ALA A 1017 -15.14 21.97 -102.25
CA ALA A 1017 -14.82 21.66 -103.64
C ALA A 1017 -15.58 20.41 -104.12
N ASN A 1018 -16.10 20.46 -105.35
CA ASN A 1018 -16.74 19.35 -106.07
C ASN A 1018 -17.92 18.68 -105.33
N ILE A 1019 -18.76 19.48 -104.66
CA ILE A 1019 -20.01 19.01 -104.05
C ILE A 1019 -21.12 18.84 -105.10
N ARG A 1020 -22.01 17.86 -104.90
CA ARG A 1020 -23.24 17.72 -105.69
C ARG A 1020 -24.46 17.82 -104.78
N VAL A 1021 -25.49 18.50 -105.24
CA VAL A 1021 -26.78 18.63 -104.54
C VAL A 1021 -27.86 17.92 -105.34
N ARG A 1022 -28.70 17.15 -104.67
CA ARG A 1022 -29.92 16.51 -105.21
C ARG A 1022 -31.13 16.97 -104.40
N ASP A 1023 -32.33 16.64 -104.84
CA ASP A 1023 -33.53 16.54 -103.99
C ASP A 1023 -33.67 17.71 -102.99
N ALA A 1024 -33.52 18.95 -103.49
CA ALA A 1024 -33.40 20.15 -102.66
C ALA A 1024 -34.55 21.12 -102.99
N PRO A 1025 -35.65 21.15 -102.20
CA PRO A 1025 -36.84 21.94 -102.50
C PRO A 1025 -36.55 23.44 -102.72
N ALA A 1026 -35.56 23.97 -101.99
CA ALA A 1026 -35.01 25.31 -102.14
C ALA A 1026 -34.49 25.59 -103.57
N LEU A 1027 -33.69 24.69 -104.14
CA LEU A 1027 -33.10 24.84 -105.47
C LEU A 1027 -34.10 24.51 -106.59
N ALA A 1028 -34.98 23.53 -106.35
CA ALA A 1028 -36.05 23.18 -107.31
C ALA A 1028 -36.96 24.38 -107.57
N GLN A 1029 -37.52 25.00 -106.53
CA GLN A 1029 -38.33 26.22 -106.64
C GLN A 1029 -37.55 27.39 -107.30
N LEU A 1030 -36.26 27.56 -106.98
CA LEU A 1030 -35.43 28.61 -107.59
C LEU A 1030 -35.23 28.43 -109.09
N ILE A 1031 -35.11 27.18 -109.57
CA ILE A 1031 -34.88 26.86 -110.99
C ILE A 1031 -36.19 26.88 -111.79
N ASP A 1032 -37.29 26.42 -111.19
CA ASP A 1032 -38.64 26.47 -111.77
C ASP A 1032 -39.10 27.92 -111.99
N ALA A 1033 -38.92 28.78 -110.98
CA ALA A 1033 -39.29 30.21 -111.02
C ALA A 1033 -38.49 31.05 -112.05
N ILE A 1034 -37.40 30.52 -112.61
CA ILE A 1034 -36.65 31.09 -113.74
C ILE A 1034 -36.77 30.26 -115.03
N SER A 1035 -37.51 29.15 -114.98
CA SER A 1035 -37.87 28.25 -116.08
C SER A 1035 -36.70 27.75 -116.94
N VAL A 1036 -35.55 27.48 -116.32
CA VAL A 1036 -34.35 26.99 -117.04
C VAL A 1036 -34.48 25.49 -117.35
N VAL A 1037 -34.84 25.19 -118.60
CA VAL A 1037 -34.98 23.83 -119.14
C VAL A 1037 -33.69 23.02 -118.95
N GLY A 1038 -33.85 21.77 -118.49
CA GLY A 1038 -32.75 20.81 -118.29
C GLY A 1038 -32.12 20.82 -116.90
N LEU A 1039 -31.97 21.97 -116.23
CA LEU A 1039 -31.36 22.02 -114.89
C LEU A 1039 -32.23 21.35 -113.82
N LEU A 1040 -33.56 21.47 -113.90
CA LEU A 1040 -34.48 20.83 -112.96
C LEU A 1040 -34.39 19.29 -113.06
N GLN A 1041 -34.43 18.76 -114.29
CA GLN A 1041 -34.22 17.32 -114.57
C GLN A 1041 -32.83 16.83 -114.10
N GLN A 1042 -31.81 17.69 -114.12
CA GLN A 1042 -30.52 17.34 -113.55
C GLN A 1042 -30.56 17.27 -112.01
N LEU A 1043 -31.28 18.19 -111.33
CA LEU A 1043 -31.42 18.19 -109.86
C LEU A 1043 -32.09 16.91 -109.34
N ASP A 1044 -33.20 16.52 -109.97
CA ASP A 1044 -34.01 15.34 -109.60
C ASP A 1044 -33.34 14.00 -110.01
N GLY A 1045 -32.33 14.05 -110.90
CA GLY A 1045 -31.66 12.88 -111.46
C GLY A 1045 -30.23 12.70 -110.93
N GLN A 1046 -29.26 13.23 -111.67
CA GLN A 1046 -27.84 13.03 -111.33
C GLN A 1046 -27.36 13.92 -110.17
N GLY A 1047 -27.98 15.09 -110.01
CA GLY A 1047 -27.66 16.17 -109.07
C GLY A 1047 -26.91 17.34 -109.72
N LEU A 1048 -27.14 18.55 -109.21
CA LEU A 1048 -26.44 19.78 -109.59
C LEU A 1048 -25.04 19.82 -108.98
N SER A 1049 -24.01 19.98 -109.81
CA SER A 1049 -22.61 19.91 -109.39
C SER A 1049 -22.00 21.32 -109.25
N PHE A 1050 -21.45 21.63 -108.08
CA PHE A 1050 -20.71 22.87 -107.82
C PHE A 1050 -19.23 22.56 -107.63
N THR A 1051 -18.38 23.15 -108.46
CA THR A 1051 -16.92 22.95 -108.46
C THR A 1051 -16.29 23.61 -107.24
N ASN A 1052 -16.70 24.83 -106.91
CA ASN A 1052 -16.28 25.55 -105.71
C ASN A 1052 -17.51 26.16 -105.01
N VAL A 1053 -17.52 26.12 -103.69
CA VAL A 1053 -18.36 26.97 -102.84
C VAL A 1053 -17.46 27.62 -101.80
N ASP A 1054 -17.50 28.95 -101.71
CA ASP A 1054 -16.78 29.73 -100.71
C ASP A 1054 -17.80 30.49 -99.86
N ALA A 1055 -17.64 30.47 -98.53
CA ALA A 1055 -18.53 31.13 -97.58
C ALA A 1055 -17.76 31.81 -96.43
N ALA A 1056 -18.16 33.04 -96.12
CA ALA A 1056 -17.79 33.79 -94.92
C ALA A 1056 -19.05 33.95 -94.05
N PHE A 1057 -18.93 33.61 -92.77
CA PHE A 1057 -20.04 33.56 -91.82
C PHE A 1057 -19.57 33.85 -90.40
N ARG A 1058 -20.50 34.18 -89.52
CA ARG A 1058 -20.30 34.32 -88.07
C ARG A 1058 -21.23 33.34 -87.36
N ILE A 1059 -20.66 32.49 -86.52
CA ILE A 1059 -21.43 31.65 -85.59
C ILE A 1059 -21.70 32.48 -84.33
N LEU A 1060 -22.97 32.55 -83.95
CA LEU A 1060 -23.43 32.96 -82.62
C LEU A 1060 -24.14 31.75 -81.97
N PRO A 1061 -24.39 31.75 -80.65
CA PRO A 1061 -25.01 30.61 -79.96
C PRO A 1061 -26.37 30.18 -80.52
N ASP A 1062 -27.21 31.15 -80.93
CA ASP A 1062 -28.59 30.93 -81.41
C ASP A 1062 -28.71 30.88 -82.94
N ARG A 1063 -27.82 31.59 -83.66
CA ARG A 1063 -27.92 31.81 -85.11
C ARG A 1063 -26.55 31.79 -85.81
N ILE A 1064 -26.56 31.58 -87.11
CA ILE A 1064 -25.41 31.76 -87.99
C ILE A 1064 -25.74 32.92 -88.94
N SER A 1065 -24.91 33.97 -88.97
CA SER A 1065 -25.03 35.05 -89.96
C SER A 1065 -24.06 34.79 -91.10
N VAL A 1066 -24.56 34.65 -92.33
CA VAL A 1066 -23.77 34.44 -93.53
C VAL A 1066 -23.61 35.80 -94.22
N SER A 1067 -22.43 36.41 -94.08
CA SER A 1067 -22.14 37.73 -94.65
C SER A 1067 -21.91 37.67 -96.16
N GLN A 1068 -21.38 36.54 -96.66
CA GLN A 1068 -21.25 36.22 -98.07
C GLN A 1068 -21.07 34.71 -98.26
N ALA A 1069 -21.88 34.09 -99.11
CA ALA A 1069 -21.58 32.78 -99.68
C ALA A 1069 -21.77 32.79 -101.20
N SER A 1070 -20.98 32.00 -101.92
CA SER A 1070 -21.06 31.86 -103.37
C SER A 1070 -20.72 30.43 -103.81
N ALA A 1071 -21.60 29.82 -104.62
CA ALA A 1071 -21.44 28.50 -105.22
C ALA A 1071 -21.34 28.62 -106.75
N VAL A 1072 -20.35 27.95 -107.35
CA VAL A 1072 -20.08 28.00 -108.79
C VAL A 1072 -19.99 26.59 -109.37
N GLY A 1073 -20.84 26.29 -110.35
CA GLY A 1073 -20.86 25.05 -111.11
C GLY A 1073 -20.91 25.28 -112.63
N PRO A 1074 -20.78 24.21 -113.45
CA PRO A 1074 -20.62 24.33 -114.91
C PRO A 1074 -21.77 25.02 -115.65
N GLY A 1075 -22.99 25.01 -115.10
CA GLY A 1075 -24.18 25.65 -115.69
C GLY A 1075 -24.93 26.59 -114.74
N LEU A 1076 -24.35 26.95 -113.59
CA LEU A 1076 -25.04 27.78 -112.59
C LEU A 1076 -24.05 28.45 -111.62
N GLY A 1077 -24.19 29.76 -111.44
CA GLY A 1077 -23.65 30.51 -110.31
C GLY A 1077 -24.77 30.88 -109.33
N ILE A 1078 -24.49 30.82 -108.02
CA ILE A 1078 -25.39 31.28 -106.95
C ILE A 1078 -24.57 32.10 -105.96
N SER A 1079 -25.11 33.22 -105.47
CA SER A 1079 -24.66 33.89 -104.25
C SER A 1079 -25.79 33.96 -103.22
N LEU A 1080 -25.45 34.06 -101.93
CA LEU A 1080 -26.39 34.42 -100.87
C LEU A 1080 -25.74 35.17 -99.71
N ASP A 1081 -26.56 35.95 -99.00
CA ASP A 1081 -26.29 36.56 -97.71
C ASP A 1081 -27.57 36.51 -96.83
N GLY A 1082 -27.44 36.52 -95.50
CA GLY A 1082 -28.59 36.45 -94.56
C GLY A 1082 -28.32 35.61 -93.32
N THR A 1083 -29.36 35.07 -92.69
CA THR A 1083 -29.25 34.38 -91.38
C THR A 1083 -29.95 33.02 -91.32
N TYR A 1084 -29.38 32.13 -90.50
CA TYR A 1084 -29.94 30.83 -90.14
C TYR A 1084 -30.12 30.72 -88.62
N THR A 1085 -31.36 30.63 -88.15
CA THR A 1085 -31.71 30.44 -86.74
C THR A 1085 -31.72 28.95 -86.40
N GLN A 1086 -30.87 28.53 -85.46
CA GLN A 1086 -30.53 27.12 -85.26
C GLN A 1086 -31.62 26.33 -84.54
N ALA A 1087 -32.31 26.93 -83.57
CA ALA A 1087 -33.33 26.25 -82.77
C ALA A 1087 -34.52 25.76 -83.61
N ASP A 1088 -35.13 26.66 -84.39
CA ASP A 1088 -36.31 26.37 -85.21
C ASP A 1088 -35.96 25.84 -86.62
N ARG A 1089 -34.66 25.71 -86.94
CA ARG A 1089 -34.13 25.41 -88.29
C ARG A 1089 -34.73 26.30 -89.38
N ARG A 1090 -34.70 27.62 -89.15
CA ARG A 1090 -35.28 28.63 -90.06
C ARG A 1090 -34.18 29.44 -90.74
N MET A 1091 -34.33 29.69 -92.04
CA MET A 1091 -33.49 30.63 -92.78
C MET A 1091 -34.27 31.86 -93.25
N ASP A 1092 -33.57 32.99 -93.29
CA ASP A 1092 -33.90 34.18 -94.08
C ASP A 1092 -32.65 34.55 -94.90
N PHE A 1093 -32.60 34.05 -96.13
CA PHE A 1093 -31.52 34.33 -97.08
C PHE A 1093 -32.03 35.15 -98.26
N ARG A 1094 -31.14 35.94 -98.84
CA ARG A 1094 -31.33 36.65 -100.11
C ARG A 1094 -30.09 36.47 -100.97
N GLY A 1095 -30.24 36.48 -102.30
CA GLY A 1095 -29.16 36.06 -103.18
C GLY A 1095 -29.37 36.40 -104.64
N VAL A 1096 -28.42 35.96 -105.46
CA VAL A 1096 -28.48 36.07 -106.93
C VAL A 1096 -28.23 34.70 -107.55
N ILE A 1097 -29.05 34.32 -108.53
CA ILE A 1097 -28.88 33.08 -109.32
C ILE A 1097 -28.58 33.42 -110.79
N SER A 1098 -27.50 32.86 -111.35
CA SER A 1098 -26.96 33.19 -112.68
C SER A 1098 -26.76 31.93 -113.55
N PRO A 1099 -27.68 31.64 -114.49
CA PRO A 1099 -27.58 30.46 -115.37
C PRO A 1099 -26.44 30.49 -116.41
N LEU A 1100 -25.80 31.64 -116.63
CA LEU A 1100 -24.78 31.84 -117.68
C LEU A 1100 -23.42 32.29 -117.12
N TYR A 1101 -23.09 31.87 -115.89
CA TYR A 1101 -21.91 32.34 -115.15
C TYR A 1101 -20.60 32.31 -115.97
N LEU A 1102 -20.31 31.19 -116.65
CA LEU A 1102 -19.03 30.96 -117.35
C LEU A 1102 -18.80 31.85 -118.60
N LEU A 1103 -19.84 32.43 -119.20
CA LEU A 1103 -19.68 33.28 -120.39
C LEU A 1103 -19.19 34.71 -120.08
N ASN A 1104 -19.04 35.07 -118.80
CA ASN A 1104 -18.75 36.45 -118.35
C ASN A 1104 -17.26 36.77 -118.19
N GLY A 1105 -16.36 36.11 -118.92
CA GLY A 1105 -14.90 36.24 -118.78
C GLY A 1105 -14.31 37.64 -119.02
N VAL A 1106 -15.11 38.60 -119.47
CA VAL A 1106 -14.71 40.00 -119.79
C VAL A 1106 -15.14 41.00 -118.71
N GLY A 1107 -15.95 40.59 -117.71
CA GLY A 1107 -16.61 41.51 -116.75
C GLY A 1107 -16.28 41.33 -115.26
N ALA A 1108 -15.42 40.39 -114.88
CA ALA A 1108 -15.31 39.90 -113.49
C ALA A 1108 -14.89 40.95 -112.42
N VAL A 1109 -14.36 42.10 -112.82
CA VAL A 1109 -13.99 43.22 -111.92
C VAL A 1109 -15.23 43.97 -111.39
N LEU A 1110 -16.40 43.82 -112.02
CA LEU A 1110 -17.61 44.62 -111.76
C LEU A 1110 -18.72 43.87 -110.98
N THR A 1111 -18.44 42.68 -110.45
CA THR A 1111 -19.46 41.79 -109.83
C THR A 1111 -18.91 40.98 -108.67
N ARG A 1112 -19.72 40.70 -107.65
CA ARG A 1112 -19.35 39.77 -106.56
C ARG A 1112 -19.17 38.32 -107.08
N PRO A 1113 -18.32 37.50 -106.44
CA PRO A 1113 -18.22 36.06 -106.73
C PRO A 1113 -19.58 35.36 -106.74
N GLY A 1114 -19.81 34.50 -107.73
CA GLY A 1114 -21.08 33.76 -107.92
C GLY A 1114 -22.22 34.53 -108.60
N GLU A 1115 -22.20 35.88 -108.65
CA GLU A 1115 -23.39 36.66 -109.08
C GLU A 1115 -23.52 36.86 -110.60
N GLY A 1116 -22.41 36.93 -111.32
CA GLY A 1116 -22.38 37.16 -112.77
C GLY A 1116 -22.92 38.54 -113.21
N LEU A 1117 -22.73 38.87 -114.49
CA LEU A 1117 -23.24 40.13 -115.07
C LEU A 1117 -24.77 40.13 -115.16
N PHE A 1118 -25.34 38.97 -115.52
CA PHE A 1118 -26.76 38.70 -115.61
C PHE A 1118 -27.16 37.67 -114.53
N GLY A 1119 -28.20 37.96 -113.75
CA GLY A 1119 -28.70 37.06 -112.72
C GLY A 1119 -30.00 37.57 -112.09
N PHE A 1120 -30.78 36.66 -111.51
CA PHE A 1120 -32.05 36.97 -110.87
C PHE A 1120 -31.86 37.13 -109.37
N ASN A 1121 -32.41 38.20 -108.78
CA ASN A 1121 -32.42 38.37 -107.34
C ASN A 1121 -33.49 37.46 -106.73
N TYR A 1122 -33.18 36.79 -105.63
CA TYR A 1122 -34.12 35.95 -104.91
C TYR A 1122 -34.10 36.19 -103.39
N THR A 1123 -35.20 35.83 -102.73
CA THR A 1123 -35.29 35.70 -101.26
C THR A 1123 -35.87 34.34 -100.91
N LEU A 1124 -35.38 33.73 -99.84
CA LEU A 1124 -35.67 32.36 -99.45
C LEU A 1124 -35.88 32.31 -97.93
N ARG A 1125 -37.12 32.04 -97.51
CA ARG A 1125 -37.60 32.25 -96.13
C ARG A 1125 -38.41 31.08 -95.60
N GLY A 1126 -38.05 30.55 -94.44
CA GLY A 1126 -38.83 29.52 -93.75
C GLY A 1126 -37.99 28.35 -93.21
N PRO A 1127 -38.62 27.22 -92.87
CA PRO A 1127 -37.95 25.98 -92.45
C PRO A 1127 -37.11 25.37 -93.58
N VAL A 1128 -36.03 24.64 -93.25
CA VAL A 1128 -35.07 24.12 -94.25
C VAL A 1128 -35.71 23.26 -95.35
N GLY A 1129 -36.60 22.32 -95.00
CA GLY A 1129 -37.25 21.42 -95.97
C GLY A 1129 -38.48 21.98 -96.67
N SER A 1130 -38.94 23.18 -96.29
CA SER A 1130 -40.12 23.82 -96.88
C SER A 1130 -40.02 25.36 -96.92
N PRO A 1131 -38.96 25.93 -97.50
CA PRO A 1131 -38.81 27.37 -97.61
C PRO A 1131 -39.77 27.93 -98.66
N SER A 1132 -40.29 29.13 -98.40
CA SER A 1132 -40.91 29.98 -99.41
C SER A 1132 -39.81 30.66 -100.22
N VAL A 1133 -39.78 30.38 -101.53
CA VAL A 1133 -38.89 31.04 -102.49
C VAL A 1133 -39.65 32.15 -103.20
N GLN A 1134 -39.01 33.31 -103.36
CA GLN A 1134 -39.49 34.39 -104.22
C GLN A 1134 -38.33 34.84 -105.11
N VAL A 1135 -38.57 34.98 -106.41
CA VAL A 1135 -37.59 35.44 -107.41
C VAL A 1135 -38.13 36.68 -108.11
N ASN A 1136 -37.29 37.68 -108.34
CA ASN A 1136 -37.62 38.84 -109.16
C ASN A 1136 -37.10 38.63 -110.60
N PRO A 1137 -37.95 38.26 -111.57
CA PRO A 1137 -37.52 37.99 -112.94
C PRO A 1137 -36.94 39.24 -113.64
N LEU A 1138 -37.35 40.46 -113.25
CA LEU A 1138 -36.87 41.70 -113.85
C LEU A 1138 -35.42 42.04 -113.48
N SER A 1139 -34.86 41.42 -112.42
CA SER A 1139 -33.50 41.71 -111.96
C SER A 1139 -32.41 41.34 -112.98
N ILE A 1140 -32.67 40.43 -113.92
CA ILE A 1140 -31.72 40.07 -114.98
C ILE A 1140 -31.36 41.26 -115.89
N LEU A 1141 -32.26 42.24 -116.02
CA LEU A 1141 -32.04 43.46 -116.80
C LEU A 1141 -31.14 44.49 -116.07
N THR A 1142 -30.78 44.25 -114.80
CA THR A 1142 -29.94 45.15 -114.00
C THR A 1142 -28.48 44.67 -114.00
N PRO A 1143 -27.54 45.39 -114.63
CA PRO A 1143 -26.12 45.03 -114.59
C PRO A 1143 -25.60 44.99 -113.16
N GLY A 1144 -24.72 44.03 -112.84
CA GLY A 1144 -24.34 43.71 -111.46
C GLY A 1144 -23.91 44.89 -110.59
N MET A 1145 -23.13 45.82 -111.15
CA MET A 1145 -22.68 47.05 -110.47
C MET A 1145 -23.81 47.94 -109.93
N PHE A 1146 -25.03 47.87 -110.49
CA PHE A 1146 -26.18 48.65 -110.03
C PHE A 1146 -27.09 47.88 -109.06
N ARG A 1147 -26.95 46.55 -108.95
CA ARG A 1147 -27.77 45.73 -108.04
C ARG A 1147 -27.46 46.00 -106.56
N GLU A 1148 -26.27 46.50 -106.22
CA GLU A 1148 -25.90 46.83 -104.84
C GLU A 1148 -26.69 48.00 -104.25
N ILE A 1149 -27.11 48.97 -105.06
CA ILE A 1149 -27.86 50.17 -104.63
C ILE A 1149 -29.21 49.78 -104.00
N PHE A 1150 -29.76 48.64 -104.39
CA PHE A 1150 -31.06 48.13 -103.92
C PHE A 1150 -30.92 47.05 -102.82
N ARG A 1151 -29.70 46.70 -102.39
CA ARG A 1151 -29.47 45.77 -101.26
C ARG A 1151 -29.54 46.54 -99.93
N ALA A 1152 -30.49 46.18 -99.07
CA ALA A 1152 -30.42 46.56 -97.66
C ALA A 1152 -29.16 45.95 -97.00
N PRO A 1153 -28.58 46.58 -95.96
CA PRO A 1153 -27.35 46.10 -95.32
C PRO A 1153 -27.40 44.63 -94.85
N PRO A 1154 -26.24 43.96 -94.70
CA PRO A 1154 -26.17 42.69 -93.99
C PRO A 1154 -26.65 42.84 -92.54
N PRO A 1155 -27.41 41.88 -91.99
CA PRO A 1155 -27.66 41.82 -90.55
C PRO A 1155 -26.35 41.50 -89.81
N GLY A 1156 -25.97 42.37 -88.88
CA GLY A 1156 -24.73 42.28 -88.08
C GLY A 1156 -24.76 41.21 -86.99
#